data_AF-A0A1Q4R2D8-F1
#
_entry.id   AF-A0A1Q4R2D8-F1
#
_cell.length_a   1.000
_cell.length_b   1.000
_cell.length_c   1.000
_cell.angle_alpha   90.00
_cell.angle_beta   90.00
_cell.angle_gamma   90.00
#
_symmetry.space_group_name_H-M   'P 1'
#
loop_
_entity.id
_entity.type
_entity.pdbx_description
1 polymer ?
#
loop_
_entity_poly.entity_id
_entity_poly.type
_entity_poly.pdbx_seq_one_letter_code
_entity_poly.pdbx_strand_id
1 'polypeptide(L)'
;MPKQSYGAIPKGRSRSLLFALLDFANDSLDADEEQIDRLRSQIETQWQSSERLVVRTKLRYLQTLSRLATPDIPLTLPQIKTALKHFTNFLEILEDNRTITRGSENWHFTLTFWGDRWDREYNLGCFERVWESRRSGGVAPEKTLISGVEKKGDRRNWYRICRDGLNTRLTSNPLTAGDGMEFDLGDLYVPLGVVKNSFSDSNAEEEIEFISYTPQSFVENYRGSTEPQRFAIIGEPGTGKTTFLQQLALHLSDTEICLPVWISLADLEGRSLEDYLTTTWLRKVLKQFIIEPEILHEFVGLIAQGRVWLLLDALDEMGDTSSRAAANLERECQGWLGNAHIVLTCRNTVWHSGKNALAYFESYRCQSFGADNNQISCFVRQWFQHNLPLGDRLLEELYRAVNHRIHSVVAHPLYLTLLCRIWQLTQGKLPTTKAILYRQFVTAFYEWKQDAFPTTRIQQKNLNQALAQLALQGMQDYPQRFRFRQREIEQCFDRINPDLLTLALQLGWLDVVGHSETTGEKIYGFYHQTFQEYFAATAIAQWQDFIQLDINGKIYRPIFDYSWQEIILLWLGREDIATAEKEDFLEILWTWQDACGGFYDLKAICLVGKGLAEFSDFSRAKAVIQTLVQWRFETPQNAPILPTPIVEQAGIALSRSDRQLTVPALETFLDQTENPFDQWLAAHSLGKNHDPANKKAIATLEKLLQKDIDVSVKLNLCRSLGLIEPNNETVLQTLTHLLKTESNISILRKAALRLGRLQPNHPLAVQTLERLLEKATDTHQRGNILDTLALIAPQNTAVETHVKPTITKAKSPRAKSRKIKQKSPKELQFATETILRKLEADLPLHKRISLIVKLSNYDPPHPIIIPSLIEGLAIARRKATLKLIVETLDNLVATSQLPEILPPIRDIYLNPKTPAPGQRACYKLLWEWSKELDYDKFLHLWHLKN
;
A
#
# COMPACT_ATOMS: atom_id res chain seq x y z
N MET A 1 7.13 31.77 -31.04
CA MET A 1 7.30 31.06 -29.74
C MET A 1 7.07 32.04 -28.60
N PRO A 2 6.52 31.63 -27.44
CA PRO A 2 6.46 32.51 -26.27
C PRO A 2 7.87 32.88 -25.78
N LYS A 3 8.08 34.16 -25.43
CA LYS A 3 9.36 34.63 -24.87
C LYS A 3 9.62 33.94 -23.52
N GLN A 4 10.87 33.52 -23.28
CA GLN A 4 11.27 33.02 -21.97
C GLN A 4 11.39 34.18 -20.99
N SER A 5 10.94 33.97 -19.74
CA SER A 5 10.99 34.96 -18.67
C SER A 5 12.03 34.53 -17.64
N TYR A 6 12.86 35.47 -17.22
CA TYR A 6 13.95 35.25 -16.25
C TYR A 6 13.72 35.99 -14.92
N GLY A 7 12.48 36.43 -14.66
CA GLY A 7 12.09 37.18 -13.46
C GLY A 7 12.26 36.43 -12.13
N ALA A 8 11.86 37.05 -11.02
CA ALA A 8 12.06 36.51 -9.66
C ALA A 8 11.49 35.09 -9.46
N ILE A 9 10.33 34.79 -10.06
CA ILE A 9 9.70 33.46 -10.00
C ILE A 9 10.53 32.41 -10.76
N PRO A 10 10.90 32.60 -12.06
CA PRO A 10 11.91 31.79 -12.73
C PRO A 10 13.22 31.61 -11.95
N LYS A 11 13.75 32.68 -11.35
CA LYS A 11 14.98 32.66 -10.54
C LYS A 11 14.87 31.73 -9.33
N GLY A 12 13.90 31.96 -8.46
CA GLY A 12 13.69 31.16 -7.25
C GLY A 12 13.46 29.68 -7.56
N ARG A 13 12.75 29.38 -8.66
CA ARG A 13 12.52 28.00 -9.13
C ARG A 13 13.79 27.31 -9.62
N SER A 14 14.63 28.02 -10.38
CA SER A 14 15.95 27.50 -10.76
C SER A 14 16.88 27.32 -9.56
N ARG A 15 16.83 28.25 -8.59
CA ARG A 15 17.62 28.16 -7.36
C ARG A 15 17.24 26.92 -6.54
N SER A 16 15.95 26.75 -6.25
CA SER A 16 15.42 25.58 -5.52
C SER A 16 15.93 24.27 -6.12
N LEU A 17 15.77 24.04 -7.44
CA LEU A 17 16.18 22.79 -8.05
C LEU A 17 17.71 22.55 -8.04
N LEU A 18 18.52 23.60 -8.21
CA LEU A 18 19.98 23.46 -8.26
C LEU A 18 20.53 23.04 -6.90
N PHE A 19 20.10 23.73 -5.85
CA PHE A 19 20.58 23.49 -4.50
C PHE A 19 19.95 22.23 -3.90
N ALA A 20 18.69 21.91 -4.18
CA ALA A 20 18.10 20.61 -3.84
C ALA A 20 18.93 19.42 -4.37
N LEU A 21 19.55 19.56 -5.56
CA LEU A 21 20.41 18.53 -6.16
C LEU A 21 21.82 18.52 -5.59
N LEU A 22 22.41 19.69 -5.31
CA LEU A 22 23.67 19.79 -4.55
C LEU A 22 23.53 19.10 -3.19
N ASP A 23 22.46 19.44 -2.48
CA ASP A 23 22.20 19.03 -1.12
C ASP A 23 21.98 17.51 -1.04
N PHE A 24 21.03 16.98 -1.81
CA PHE A 24 20.79 15.53 -1.85
C PHE A 24 22.03 14.72 -2.28
N ALA A 25 22.84 15.23 -3.20
CA ALA A 25 24.07 14.55 -3.64
C ALA A 25 25.21 14.58 -2.61
N ASN A 26 25.11 15.43 -1.59
CA ASN A 26 26.03 15.52 -0.47
C ASN A 26 25.59 14.71 0.75
N ASP A 27 24.49 13.93 0.62
CA ASP A 27 23.65 13.43 1.72
C ASP A 27 23.00 14.55 2.56
N SER A 28 23.19 15.81 2.18
CA SER A 28 22.87 17.01 2.96
C SER A 28 21.50 17.62 2.71
N LEU A 29 20.53 16.79 2.36
CA LEU A 29 19.15 17.23 2.26
C LEU A 29 18.51 17.23 3.65
N ASP A 30 18.09 18.39 4.11
CA ASP A 30 17.48 18.63 5.43
C ASP A 30 15.99 18.23 5.43
N ALA A 31 15.73 16.93 5.32
CA ALA A 31 14.38 16.36 5.30
C ALA A 31 14.31 14.95 5.94
N ASP A 32 13.08 14.45 6.13
CA ASP A 32 12.74 13.13 6.67
C ASP A 32 13.66 12.01 6.15
N GLU A 33 14.53 11.46 7.03
CA GLU A 33 15.49 10.39 6.71
C GLU A 33 14.81 9.19 6.02
N GLU A 34 13.54 8.87 6.35
CA GLU A 34 12.83 7.76 5.72
C GLU A 34 12.34 8.09 4.29
N GLN A 35 12.00 9.35 4.01
CA GLN A 35 11.68 9.81 2.66
C GLN A 35 12.93 9.98 1.79
N ILE A 36 14.04 10.41 2.39
CA ILE A 36 15.36 10.44 1.73
C ILE A 36 15.80 9.03 1.38
N ASP A 37 15.77 8.08 2.31
CA ASP A 37 16.19 6.69 2.05
C ASP A 37 15.34 6.02 0.95
N ARG A 38 14.04 6.31 0.90
CA ARG A 38 13.17 5.92 -0.24
C ARG A 38 13.66 6.55 -1.55
N LEU A 39 14.07 7.83 -1.57
CA LEU A 39 14.62 8.52 -2.75
C LEU A 39 16.05 8.10 -3.14
N ARG A 40 16.91 7.66 -2.21
CA ARG A 40 18.25 7.11 -2.51
C ARG A 40 18.18 5.93 -3.50
N SER A 41 17.06 5.21 -3.54
CA SER A 41 16.81 4.14 -4.53
C SER A 41 16.36 4.62 -5.92
N GLN A 42 16.05 5.92 -6.08
CA GLN A 42 15.41 6.49 -7.27
C GLN A 42 16.17 7.70 -7.88
N ILE A 43 17.16 8.23 -7.17
CA ILE A 43 18.05 9.32 -7.59
C ILE A 43 19.48 8.87 -7.29
N GLU A 44 20.22 8.40 -8.29
CA GLU A 44 21.65 8.14 -8.14
C GLU A 44 22.41 9.46 -8.29
N THR A 45 23.35 9.72 -7.39
CA THR A 45 24.22 10.90 -7.43
C THR A 45 25.67 10.47 -7.25
N GLN A 46 26.55 10.95 -8.13
CA GLN A 46 27.98 10.64 -8.12
C GLN A 46 28.81 11.87 -8.44
N TRP A 47 29.66 12.27 -7.50
CA TRP A 47 30.64 13.33 -7.72
C TRP A 47 31.82 12.83 -8.58
N GLN A 48 32.19 13.61 -9.60
CA GLN A 48 33.36 13.40 -10.46
C GLN A 48 34.57 14.19 -9.96
N SER A 49 34.34 15.37 -9.40
CA SER A 49 35.30 16.20 -8.67
C SER A 49 34.58 16.87 -7.50
N SER A 50 35.25 17.75 -6.77
CA SER A 50 34.62 18.67 -5.83
C SER A 50 33.54 19.53 -6.48
N GLU A 51 33.68 19.91 -7.75
CA GLU A 51 32.79 20.89 -8.41
C GLU A 51 31.78 20.23 -9.36
N ARG A 52 31.92 18.94 -9.67
CA ARG A 52 31.15 18.27 -10.74
C ARG A 52 30.31 17.10 -10.23
N LEU A 53 28.99 17.27 -10.28
CA LEU A 53 27.99 16.28 -9.85
C LEU A 53 27.31 15.62 -11.04
N VAL A 54 27.43 14.30 -11.17
CA VAL A 54 26.58 13.49 -12.04
C VAL A 54 25.31 13.09 -11.30
N VAL A 55 24.15 13.36 -11.89
CA VAL A 55 22.83 12.95 -11.40
C VAL A 55 22.23 11.96 -12.39
N ARG A 56 21.65 10.86 -11.93
CA ARG A 56 20.83 9.93 -12.72
C ARG A 56 19.51 9.64 -12.03
N THR A 57 18.40 9.88 -12.71
CA THR A 57 17.06 9.80 -12.10
C THR A 57 15.95 9.84 -13.16
N LYS A 58 14.68 10.01 -12.74
CA LYS A 58 13.54 10.38 -13.58
C LYS A 58 12.97 11.71 -13.09
N LEU A 59 12.36 12.52 -13.97
CA LEU A 59 11.85 13.85 -13.58
C LEU A 59 10.85 13.83 -12.41
N ARG A 60 10.08 12.74 -12.22
CA ARG A 60 9.21 12.58 -11.05
C ARG A 60 9.95 12.58 -9.72
N TYR A 61 11.16 12.04 -9.68
CA TYR A 61 11.95 12.00 -8.45
C TYR A 61 12.66 13.33 -8.22
N LEU A 62 12.98 14.11 -9.26
CA LEU A 62 13.32 15.54 -9.09
C LEU A 62 12.15 16.36 -8.54
N GLN A 63 10.90 16.01 -8.87
CA GLN A 63 9.71 16.62 -8.28
C GLN A 63 9.53 16.22 -6.81
N THR A 64 9.72 14.94 -6.46
CA THR A 64 9.70 14.50 -5.06
C THR A 64 10.84 15.13 -4.26
N LEU A 65 12.06 15.17 -4.81
CA LEU A 65 13.20 15.87 -4.23
C LEU A 65 12.90 17.36 -3.99
N SER A 66 12.28 18.05 -4.95
CA SER A 66 11.87 19.44 -4.76
C SER A 66 10.79 19.63 -3.68
N ARG A 67 9.90 18.63 -3.47
CA ARG A 67 8.95 18.61 -2.35
C ARG A 67 9.62 18.38 -0.99
N LEU A 68 10.78 17.70 -0.93
CA LEU A 68 11.55 17.54 0.29
C LEU A 68 12.46 18.76 0.57
N ALA A 69 13.10 19.29 -0.48
CA ALA A 69 14.10 20.36 -0.37
C ALA A 69 13.54 21.75 -0.13
N THR A 70 12.36 22.03 -0.69
CA THR A 70 11.65 23.31 -0.56
C THR A 70 10.15 23.03 -0.48
N PRO A 71 9.65 22.45 0.64
CA PRO A 71 8.28 21.96 0.75
C PRO A 71 7.24 23.06 0.49
N ASP A 72 7.50 24.30 0.89
CA ASP A 72 6.66 25.48 0.75
C ASP A 72 6.45 25.96 -0.70
N ILE A 73 7.41 25.70 -1.61
CA ILE A 73 7.34 26.13 -3.02
C ILE A 73 7.81 24.98 -3.95
N PRO A 74 7.09 23.84 -4.00
CA PRO A 74 7.56 22.64 -4.68
C PRO A 74 7.38 22.74 -6.19
N LEU A 75 8.36 22.27 -6.95
CA LEU A 75 8.43 22.49 -8.39
C LEU A 75 7.67 21.44 -9.20
N THR A 76 6.78 21.89 -10.08
CA THR A 76 6.04 20.99 -10.98
C THR A 76 6.91 20.50 -12.15
N LEU A 77 6.57 19.36 -12.76
CA LEU A 77 7.33 18.80 -13.90
C LEU A 77 7.58 19.78 -15.07
N PRO A 78 6.65 20.71 -15.43
CA PRO A 78 6.96 21.79 -16.37
C PRO A 78 8.00 22.78 -15.85
N GLN A 79 7.92 23.19 -14.58
CA GLN A 79 8.84 24.13 -13.94
C GLN A 79 10.26 23.53 -13.83
N ILE A 80 10.38 22.25 -13.45
CA ILE A 80 11.65 21.52 -13.39
C ILE A 80 12.31 21.46 -14.78
N LYS A 81 11.54 21.17 -15.84
CA LYS A 81 12.06 21.23 -17.22
C LYS A 81 12.55 22.62 -17.61
N THR A 82 11.89 23.67 -17.13
CA THR A 82 12.27 25.06 -17.39
C THR A 82 13.53 25.42 -16.59
N ALA A 83 13.64 25.00 -15.33
CA ALA A 83 14.84 25.17 -14.51
C ALA A 83 16.07 24.46 -15.10
N LEU A 84 15.94 23.19 -15.51
CA LEU A 84 17.01 22.45 -16.19
C LEU A 84 17.42 23.11 -17.53
N LYS A 85 16.46 23.67 -18.28
CA LYS A 85 16.77 24.50 -19.46
C LYS A 85 17.53 25.78 -19.10
N HIS A 86 17.23 26.42 -17.98
CA HIS A 86 18.02 27.57 -17.52
C HIS A 86 19.44 27.15 -17.15
N PHE A 87 19.63 25.98 -16.52
CA PHE A 87 20.96 25.47 -16.19
C PHE A 87 21.81 25.21 -17.45
N THR A 88 21.22 24.74 -18.56
CA THR A 88 21.94 24.59 -19.83
C THR A 88 22.09 25.90 -20.62
N ASN A 89 21.02 26.70 -20.75
CA ASN A 89 20.96 27.80 -21.72
C ASN A 89 21.10 29.22 -21.13
N PHE A 90 20.98 29.37 -19.80
CA PHE A 90 20.95 30.68 -19.13
C PHE A 90 21.99 30.83 -18.01
N LEU A 91 22.49 29.71 -17.46
CA LEU A 91 23.60 29.67 -16.50
C LEU A 91 24.80 28.84 -17.00
N GLU A 92 24.62 28.01 -18.03
CA GLU A 92 25.66 27.20 -18.70
C GLU A 92 26.39 26.18 -17.79
N ILE A 93 25.76 25.79 -16.67
CA ILE A 93 26.26 24.85 -15.66
C ILE A 93 25.84 23.39 -15.85
N LEU A 94 24.92 23.07 -16.79
CA LEU A 94 24.43 21.69 -16.99
C LEU A 94 24.88 21.08 -18.31
N GLU A 95 25.76 20.08 -18.21
CA GLU A 95 26.16 19.18 -19.29
C GLU A 95 25.20 17.98 -19.38
N ASP A 96 24.57 17.83 -20.53
CA ASP A 96 23.57 16.79 -20.74
C ASP A 96 24.22 15.48 -21.28
N ASN A 97 24.51 14.52 -20.38
CA ASN A 97 25.25 13.27 -20.68
C ASN A 97 24.43 12.20 -21.43
N ARG A 98 23.17 12.49 -21.77
CA ARG A 98 22.13 11.50 -22.12
C ARG A 98 22.24 10.99 -23.58
N THR A 99 21.39 10.03 -23.98
CA THR A 99 21.51 9.29 -25.27
C THR A 99 20.31 9.24 -26.28
N ILE A 100 19.07 9.76 -26.02
CA ILE A 100 17.87 9.73 -26.93
C ILE A 100 16.93 10.99 -26.71
N THR A 101 16.51 11.90 -27.64
CA THR A 101 16.11 13.32 -27.25
C THR A 101 14.67 13.67 -26.81
N ARG A 102 13.59 13.21 -27.46
CA ARG A 102 12.24 13.87 -27.35
C ARG A 102 11.08 12.90 -26.90
N GLY A 103 10.80 12.72 -25.59
CA GLY A 103 9.79 11.78 -24.97
C GLY A 103 10.23 10.35 -24.47
N SER A 104 10.58 10.17 -23.17
CA SER A 104 10.95 8.93 -22.37
C SER A 104 11.59 9.37 -21.02
N GLU A 105 11.64 8.64 -19.90
CA GLU A 105 11.69 9.32 -18.58
C GLU A 105 13.05 9.61 -17.91
N ASN A 106 14.14 8.96 -18.32
CA ASN A 106 15.41 9.02 -17.57
C ASN A 106 16.19 10.33 -17.84
N TRP A 107 16.80 10.90 -16.81
CA TRP A 107 17.70 12.05 -16.88
C TRP A 107 19.05 11.68 -16.25
N HIS A 108 20.13 11.86 -17.01
CA HIS A 108 21.53 11.60 -16.63
C HIS A 108 22.39 12.80 -17.06
N PHE A 109 22.75 13.71 -16.14
CA PHE A 109 23.45 14.96 -16.49
C PHE A 109 24.55 15.28 -15.48
N THR A 110 25.53 16.07 -15.89
CA THR A 110 26.53 16.65 -14.99
C THR A 110 26.16 18.10 -14.69
N LEU A 111 26.12 18.48 -13.42
CA LEU A 111 26.14 19.87 -12.98
C LEU A 111 27.59 20.24 -12.66
N THR A 112 28.07 21.36 -13.21
CA THR A 112 29.34 21.99 -12.84
C THR A 112 29.03 23.20 -11.98
N PHE A 113 29.37 23.10 -10.71
CA PHE A 113 29.26 24.17 -9.72
C PHE A 113 30.41 25.18 -9.89
N TRP A 114 30.26 26.38 -9.33
CA TRP A 114 31.26 27.47 -9.45
C TRP A 114 32.41 27.36 -8.44
N GLY A 115 32.28 26.48 -7.46
CA GLY A 115 33.29 26.11 -6.46
C GLY A 115 32.90 24.80 -5.77
N ASP A 116 33.64 24.41 -4.72
CA ASP A 116 33.53 23.11 -4.07
C ASP A 116 32.09 22.76 -3.60
N ARG A 117 31.71 21.49 -3.76
CA ARG A 117 30.44 20.87 -3.34
C ARG A 117 30.06 21.13 -1.88
N TRP A 118 31.03 21.30 -0.98
CA TRP A 118 30.76 21.59 0.43
C TRP A 118 30.58 23.11 0.67
N ASP A 119 31.11 23.96 -0.22
CA ASP A 119 30.90 25.41 -0.18
C ASP A 119 29.59 25.80 -0.89
N ARG A 120 28.49 25.51 -0.20
CA ARG A 120 27.13 25.81 -0.65
C ARG A 120 26.88 27.33 -0.77
N GLU A 121 27.47 28.14 0.10
CA GLU A 121 27.23 29.58 0.15
C GLU A 121 27.97 30.34 -0.96
N TYR A 122 29.24 29.99 -1.24
CA TYR A 122 29.95 30.53 -2.40
C TYR A 122 29.23 30.20 -3.70
N ASN A 123 28.78 28.95 -3.85
CA ASN A 123 27.99 28.53 -5.00
C ASN A 123 26.66 29.30 -5.14
N LEU A 124 25.97 29.55 -4.02
CA LEU A 124 24.75 30.35 -3.98
C LEU A 124 25.03 31.82 -4.35
N GLY A 125 26.09 32.42 -3.79
CA GLY A 125 26.53 33.77 -4.12
C GLY A 125 26.96 33.93 -5.57
N CYS A 126 27.53 32.89 -6.19
CA CYS A 126 27.81 32.83 -7.62
C CYS A 126 26.51 32.75 -8.45
N PHE A 127 25.58 31.85 -8.10
CA PHE A 127 24.26 31.76 -8.75
C PHE A 127 23.52 33.10 -8.76
N GLU A 128 23.43 33.77 -7.61
CA GLU A 128 22.70 35.02 -7.45
C GLU A 128 23.28 36.15 -8.32
N ARG A 129 24.62 36.26 -8.38
CA ARG A 129 25.34 37.23 -9.23
C ARG A 129 25.15 36.94 -10.72
N VAL A 130 25.36 35.70 -11.16
CA VAL A 130 25.22 35.29 -12.56
C VAL A 130 23.77 35.44 -13.05
N TRP A 131 22.78 35.28 -12.18
CA TRP A 131 21.37 35.46 -12.54
C TRP A 131 20.98 36.93 -12.73
N GLU A 132 21.24 37.82 -11.76
CA GLU A 132 20.78 39.21 -11.88
C GLU A 132 21.50 39.97 -13.00
N SER A 133 22.80 39.70 -13.23
CA SER A 133 23.53 40.25 -14.39
C SER A 133 22.89 39.89 -15.75
N ARG A 134 22.06 38.85 -15.80
CA ARG A 134 21.35 38.37 -17.00
C ARG A 134 19.84 38.69 -16.99
N ARG A 135 19.31 39.43 -16.00
CA ARG A 135 17.85 39.57 -15.76
C ARG A 135 17.23 40.95 -16.01
N SER A 136 17.97 42.06 -15.80
CA SER A 136 17.41 43.41 -15.54
C SER A 136 16.22 43.90 -16.39
N GLY A 137 15.00 43.84 -15.84
CA GLY A 137 13.78 44.54 -16.30
C GLY A 137 12.42 43.85 -16.01
N GLY A 138 11.41 44.57 -15.44
CA GLY A 138 9.97 44.14 -15.43
C GLY A 138 9.05 44.51 -14.21
N VAL A 139 7.80 44.00 -14.22
CA VAL A 139 6.81 43.68 -13.11
C VAL A 139 5.79 44.73 -12.54
N ALA A 140 4.50 44.32 -12.27
CA ALA A 140 3.31 44.94 -11.53
C ALA A 140 2.09 43.92 -11.48
N PRO A 141 0.78 44.15 -11.06
CA PRO A 141 0.00 45.03 -10.11
C PRO A 141 -1.03 44.28 -9.15
N GLU A 142 -2.06 44.89 -8.47
CA GLU A 142 -3.05 44.16 -7.56
C GLU A 142 -4.58 44.63 -7.33
N LYS A 143 -5.38 44.06 -6.34
CA LYS A 143 -6.91 43.82 -6.24
C LYS A 143 -7.73 44.43 -5.00
N THR A 144 -8.94 44.09 -4.40
CA THR A 144 -10.02 42.99 -4.36
C THR A 144 -11.37 43.28 -3.53
N LEU A 145 -12.50 42.50 -3.69
CA LEU A 145 -13.70 42.12 -2.78
C LEU A 145 -14.89 43.12 -2.40
N ILE A 146 -16.05 42.89 -1.66
CA ILE A 146 -16.66 41.87 -0.68
C ILE A 146 -18.27 41.93 -0.44
N SER A 147 -18.92 40.96 0.29
CA SER A 147 -20.27 40.93 1.06
C SER A 147 -21.67 40.76 0.34
N GLY A 148 -22.91 40.45 0.89
CA GLY A 148 -23.62 40.07 2.19
C GLY A 148 -25.23 40.10 2.03
N VAL A 149 -26.29 39.78 2.88
CA VAL A 149 -26.68 39.15 4.23
C VAL A 149 -28.26 38.82 4.30
N GLU A 150 -28.91 38.32 5.41
CA GLU A 150 -30.29 37.66 5.53
C GLU A 150 -31.42 38.25 6.51
N LYS A 151 -32.63 37.59 6.66
CA LYS A 151 -33.49 37.50 7.92
C LYS A 151 -34.65 36.42 7.97
N LYS A 152 -35.39 36.27 9.11
CA LYS A 152 -36.12 35.03 9.61
C LYS A 152 -37.58 35.21 10.14
N GLY A 153 -38.36 34.12 10.34
CA GLY A 153 -39.69 34.04 11.02
C GLY A 153 -40.10 32.61 11.49
N ASP A 154 -41.12 32.43 12.36
CA ASP A 154 -41.38 31.20 13.17
C ASP A 154 -42.66 30.37 12.81
N ARG A 155 -42.72 29.08 13.17
CA ARG A 155 -43.79 28.11 12.80
C ARG A 155 -43.88 26.89 13.75
N ARG A 156 -44.83 25.96 13.52
CA ARG A 156 -44.97 24.69 14.27
C ARG A 156 -43.63 23.92 14.26
N ASN A 157 -43.22 23.32 15.39
CA ASN A 157 -41.86 22.77 15.56
C ASN A 157 -41.65 21.40 14.87
N TRP A 158 -41.68 21.44 13.53
CA TRP A 158 -41.37 20.32 12.65
C TRP A 158 -39.93 19.84 12.76
N TYR A 159 -39.01 20.72 13.16
CA TYR A 159 -37.62 20.38 13.46
C TYR A 159 -37.52 19.25 14.50
N ARG A 160 -38.22 19.39 15.63
CA ARG A 160 -38.27 18.34 16.66
C ARG A 160 -39.00 17.09 16.17
N ILE A 161 -40.12 17.24 15.45
CA ILE A 161 -40.89 16.11 14.90
C ILE A 161 -40.00 15.26 13.97
N CYS A 162 -39.30 15.90 13.04
CA CYS A 162 -38.32 15.23 12.15
C CYS A 162 -37.19 14.55 12.94
N ARG A 163 -36.61 15.22 13.94
CA ARG A 163 -35.54 14.68 14.79
C ARG A 163 -35.98 13.44 15.58
N ASP A 164 -37.16 13.49 16.20
CA ASP A 164 -37.76 12.38 16.95
C ASP A 164 -38.18 11.20 16.03
N GLY A 165 -38.20 11.41 14.70
CA GLY A 165 -38.51 10.41 13.67
C GLY A 165 -37.31 9.77 12.96
N LEU A 166 -36.07 10.10 13.34
CA LEU A 166 -34.86 9.54 12.72
C LEU A 166 -34.56 8.10 13.17
N ASN A 167 -33.95 7.30 12.28
CA ASN A 167 -33.43 5.99 12.63
C ASN A 167 -31.94 6.08 12.99
N THR A 168 -31.62 6.14 14.29
CA THR A 168 -30.24 6.21 14.80
C THR A 168 -29.69 4.86 15.28
N ARG A 169 -30.31 3.73 14.93
CA ARG A 169 -29.83 2.39 15.33
C ARG A 169 -28.59 1.99 14.53
N LEU A 170 -27.57 1.46 15.20
CA LEU A 170 -26.34 1.04 14.54
C LEU A 170 -26.56 -0.22 13.68
N THR A 171 -26.14 -0.17 12.41
CA THR A 171 -26.39 -1.20 11.40
C THR A 171 -25.63 -2.52 11.62
N SER A 172 -24.70 -2.57 12.57
CA SER A 172 -24.05 -3.80 13.01
C SER A 172 -24.81 -4.55 14.10
N ASN A 173 -25.79 -3.95 14.79
CA ASN A 173 -26.47 -4.62 15.90
C ASN A 173 -27.16 -5.95 15.51
N PRO A 174 -27.75 -6.12 14.30
CA PRO A 174 -28.23 -7.44 13.85
C PRO A 174 -27.17 -8.54 13.77
N LEU A 175 -25.88 -8.17 13.67
CA LEU A 175 -24.73 -9.07 13.62
C LEU A 175 -24.13 -9.38 15.01
N THR A 176 -24.50 -8.64 16.05
CA THR A 176 -23.71 -8.54 17.30
C THR A 176 -24.55 -8.58 18.58
N ALA A 177 -25.80 -8.08 18.56
CA ALA A 177 -26.67 -8.05 19.73
C ALA A 177 -27.05 -9.47 20.21
N GLY A 178 -27.09 -10.46 19.30
CA GLY A 178 -27.27 -11.87 19.64
C GLY A 178 -26.17 -12.47 20.51
N ASP A 179 -24.98 -11.86 20.53
CA ASP A 179 -23.85 -12.22 21.39
C ASP A 179 -23.76 -11.34 22.66
N GLY A 180 -24.77 -10.49 22.92
CA GLY A 180 -24.74 -9.49 23.99
C GLY A 180 -23.89 -8.25 23.66
N MET A 181 -23.59 -8.01 22.38
CA MET A 181 -22.78 -6.87 21.91
C MET A 181 -23.68 -5.86 21.17
N GLU A 182 -24.52 -5.15 21.92
CA GLU A 182 -25.36 -4.06 21.39
C GLU A 182 -24.72 -2.69 21.68
N PHE A 183 -24.72 -1.80 20.70
CA PHE A 183 -24.10 -0.47 20.77
C PHE A 183 -25.04 0.60 20.20
N ASP A 184 -24.99 1.82 20.74
CA ASP A 184 -25.61 2.97 20.10
C ASP A 184 -24.73 3.50 18.95
N LEU A 185 -25.34 4.21 17.99
CA LEU A 185 -24.62 4.81 16.86
C LEU A 185 -23.54 5.81 17.31
N GLY A 186 -23.66 6.40 18.49
CA GLY A 186 -22.63 7.29 19.06
C GLY A 186 -21.39 6.56 19.56
N ASP A 187 -21.52 5.30 19.99
CA ASP A 187 -20.43 4.56 20.66
C ASP A 187 -19.33 4.17 19.67
N LEU A 188 -19.72 3.64 18.49
CA LEU A 188 -18.82 3.08 17.49
C LEU A 188 -18.64 3.95 16.23
N TYR A 189 -19.19 5.16 16.21
CA TYR A 189 -19.01 6.03 15.04
C TYR A 189 -17.58 6.58 14.95
N VAL A 190 -16.91 6.22 13.86
CA VAL A 190 -15.70 6.87 13.38
C VAL A 190 -16.02 7.64 12.10
N PRO A 191 -15.74 8.95 12.02
CA PRO A 191 -16.06 9.74 10.84
C PRO A 191 -15.43 9.22 9.55
N LEU A 192 -16.28 8.80 8.62
CA LEU A 192 -15.94 8.48 7.22
C LEU A 192 -16.53 9.56 6.30
N GLY A 193 -15.77 9.93 5.27
CA GLY A 193 -16.21 10.90 4.27
C GLY A 193 -16.76 10.26 3.00
N VAL A 194 -17.44 11.06 2.19
CA VAL A 194 -17.82 10.71 0.81
C VAL A 194 -17.08 11.58 -0.20
N VAL A 195 -16.63 10.99 -1.31
CA VAL A 195 -16.02 11.69 -2.44
C VAL A 195 -16.96 11.73 -3.64
N LYS A 196 -16.98 12.86 -4.35
CA LYS A 196 -17.83 13.05 -5.55
C LYS A 196 -17.36 12.11 -6.66
N ASN A 197 -18.29 11.31 -7.20
CA ASN A 197 -18.00 10.31 -8.23
C ASN A 197 -18.16 10.92 -9.63
N SER A 198 -17.04 11.23 -10.29
CA SER A 198 -17.02 11.75 -11.66
C SER A 198 -17.13 10.62 -12.69
N PHE A 199 -18.15 10.67 -13.55
CA PHE A 199 -18.26 9.78 -14.70
C PHE A 199 -17.16 10.06 -15.73
N SER A 200 -16.17 9.18 -15.79
CA SER A 200 -15.23 9.05 -16.91
C SER A 200 -14.81 7.59 -17.06
N ASP A 201 -15.37 6.91 -18.06
CA ASP A 201 -15.06 5.50 -18.40
C ASP A 201 -13.68 5.36 -19.06
N SER A 202 -12.63 5.74 -18.32
CA SER A 202 -11.24 5.61 -18.72
C SER A 202 -10.45 4.95 -17.60
N ASN A 203 -9.79 3.82 -17.91
CA ASN A 203 -8.93 3.07 -17.00
C ASN A 203 -7.65 3.87 -16.63
N ALA A 204 -7.80 4.89 -15.79
CA ALA A 204 -6.75 5.79 -15.37
C ALA A 204 -6.90 6.12 -13.88
N GLU A 205 -6.14 5.40 -13.04
CA GLU A 205 -5.88 5.75 -11.64
C GLU A 205 -4.97 6.98 -11.53
N GLU A 206 -5.40 8.11 -12.11
CA GLU A 206 -4.81 9.40 -11.76
C GLU A 206 -5.53 9.92 -10.51
N GLU A 207 -4.81 9.89 -9.39
CA GLU A 207 -5.25 10.41 -8.08
C GLU A 207 -5.55 11.93 -8.18
N ILE A 208 -6.76 12.26 -8.64
CA ILE A 208 -7.38 13.56 -8.41
C ILE A 208 -7.74 13.60 -6.92
N GLU A 209 -7.33 14.66 -6.22
CA GLU A 209 -7.80 14.93 -4.86
C GLU A 209 -9.28 15.38 -4.92
N PHE A 210 -10.17 14.40 -5.02
CA PHE A 210 -11.59 14.61 -4.78
C PHE A 210 -11.78 15.12 -3.35
N ILE A 211 -12.48 16.25 -3.21
CA ILE A 211 -12.87 16.77 -1.90
C ILE A 211 -13.70 15.68 -1.22
N SER A 212 -13.21 15.20 -0.07
CA SER A 212 -13.95 14.29 0.80
C SER A 212 -14.77 15.09 1.79
N TYR A 213 -16.07 14.80 1.83
CA TYR A 213 -17.02 15.46 2.71
C TYR A 213 -17.39 14.50 3.84
N THR A 214 -17.02 14.82 5.08
CA THR A 214 -17.68 14.23 6.26
C THR A 214 -19.15 14.69 6.32
N PRO A 215 -20.05 13.98 7.01
CA PRO A 215 -21.46 14.38 7.14
C PRO A 215 -21.65 15.84 7.56
N GLN A 216 -20.89 16.34 8.54
CA GLN A 216 -20.89 17.76 8.93
C GLN A 216 -20.55 18.68 7.75
N SER A 217 -19.40 18.47 7.10
CA SER A 217 -18.97 19.33 5.98
C SER A 217 -19.91 19.24 4.76
N PHE A 218 -20.60 18.12 4.58
CA PHE A 218 -21.63 17.95 3.55
C PHE A 218 -22.84 18.87 3.86
N VAL A 219 -23.32 18.89 5.11
CA VAL A 219 -24.36 19.84 5.55
C VAL A 219 -23.88 21.29 5.39
N GLU A 220 -22.66 21.61 5.81
CA GLU A 220 -22.11 22.97 5.75
C GLU A 220 -22.07 23.54 4.31
N ASN A 221 -21.73 22.71 3.31
CA ASN A 221 -21.69 23.11 1.91
C ASN A 221 -23.08 23.26 1.27
N TYR A 222 -24.05 22.41 1.63
CA TYR A 222 -25.33 22.33 0.89
C TYR A 222 -26.58 22.87 1.62
N ARG A 223 -26.52 23.10 2.93
CA ARG A 223 -27.66 23.61 3.74
C ARG A 223 -28.21 24.98 3.31
N GLY A 224 -27.43 25.77 2.58
CA GLY A 224 -27.80 27.11 2.10
C GLY A 224 -28.21 27.16 0.64
N SER A 225 -28.33 26.02 -0.05
CA SER A 225 -28.72 25.99 -1.46
C SER A 225 -30.19 26.37 -1.64
N THR A 226 -30.47 27.33 -2.53
CA THR A 226 -31.82 27.66 -2.98
C THR A 226 -32.35 26.69 -4.05
N GLU A 227 -31.49 25.82 -4.59
CA GLU A 227 -31.88 24.83 -5.61
C GLU A 227 -32.08 23.45 -4.98
N PRO A 228 -33.13 22.69 -5.38
CA PRO A 228 -33.40 21.36 -4.83
C PRO A 228 -32.25 20.38 -5.07
N GLN A 229 -31.58 19.95 -4.01
CA GLN A 229 -30.41 19.07 -4.14
C GLN A 229 -30.82 17.60 -4.40
N ARG A 230 -30.02 16.87 -5.18
CA ARG A 230 -30.29 15.51 -5.64
C ARG A 230 -29.00 14.67 -5.56
N PHE A 231 -28.83 13.90 -4.50
CA PHE A 231 -27.59 13.18 -4.20
C PHE A 231 -27.79 11.67 -4.07
N ALA A 232 -26.85 10.90 -4.62
CA ALA A 232 -26.84 9.44 -4.54
C ALA A 232 -25.53 8.92 -3.95
N ILE A 233 -25.58 8.42 -2.71
CA ILE A 233 -24.44 7.82 -2.02
C ILE A 233 -24.35 6.35 -2.46
N ILE A 234 -23.46 6.09 -3.40
CA ILE A 234 -23.25 4.77 -4.01
C ILE A 234 -21.99 4.09 -3.46
N GLY A 235 -21.96 2.76 -3.52
CA GLY A 235 -20.79 1.99 -3.08
C GLY A 235 -21.14 0.58 -2.64
N GLU A 236 -20.11 -0.16 -2.25
CA GLU A 236 -20.21 -1.59 -1.91
C GLU A 236 -21.04 -1.87 -0.64
N PRO A 237 -21.48 -3.12 -0.40
CA PRO A 237 -22.05 -3.53 0.88
C PRO A 237 -21.06 -3.31 2.03
N GLY A 238 -21.52 -2.82 3.19
CA GLY A 238 -20.69 -2.70 4.40
C GLY A 238 -19.74 -1.48 4.46
N THR A 239 -19.72 -0.64 3.41
CA THR A 239 -18.90 0.60 3.34
C THR A 239 -19.38 1.75 4.23
N GLY A 240 -20.44 1.54 5.02
CA GLY A 240 -21.00 2.56 5.91
C GLY A 240 -21.98 3.55 5.27
N LYS A 241 -22.53 3.27 4.06
CA LYS A 241 -23.51 4.13 3.37
C LYS A 241 -24.67 4.61 4.28
N THR A 242 -25.38 3.65 4.88
CA THR A 242 -26.46 3.90 5.85
C THR A 242 -25.94 4.73 7.03
N THR A 243 -24.81 4.33 7.61
CA THR A 243 -24.17 5.02 8.75
C THR A 243 -23.83 6.48 8.44
N PHE A 244 -23.35 6.78 7.23
CA PHE A 244 -23.15 8.14 6.75
C PHE A 244 -24.48 8.89 6.64
N LEU A 245 -25.52 8.26 6.05
CA LEU A 245 -26.84 8.87 5.89
C LEU A 245 -27.48 9.16 7.26
N GLN A 246 -27.29 8.30 8.26
CA GLN A 246 -27.77 8.49 9.64
C GLN A 246 -27.08 9.67 10.33
N GLN A 247 -25.76 9.80 10.17
CA GLN A 247 -25.00 10.93 10.69
C GLN A 247 -25.30 12.23 9.94
N LEU A 248 -25.56 12.16 8.63
CA LEU A 248 -26.08 13.28 7.85
C LEU A 248 -27.46 13.73 8.37
N ALA A 249 -28.34 12.78 8.70
CA ALA A 249 -29.64 13.06 9.31
C ALA A 249 -29.49 13.79 10.65
N LEU A 250 -28.57 13.33 11.51
CA LEU A 250 -28.27 13.95 12.79
C LEU A 250 -27.79 15.40 12.61
N HIS A 251 -26.77 15.66 11.78
CA HIS A 251 -26.28 17.02 11.55
C HIS A 251 -27.30 17.95 10.87
N LEU A 252 -28.13 17.43 9.94
CA LEU A 252 -29.27 18.20 9.40
C LEU A 252 -30.25 18.56 10.52
N SER A 253 -30.51 17.63 11.45
CA SER A 253 -31.37 17.81 12.64
C SER A 253 -30.74 18.62 13.77
N ASP A 254 -29.54 19.16 13.60
CA ASP A 254 -28.99 20.23 14.46
C ASP A 254 -29.17 21.62 13.83
N THR A 255 -29.73 21.72 12.61
CA THR A 255 -30.14 22.99 12.01
C THR A 255 -31.64 23.22 12.14
N GLU A 256 -32.07 24.39 12.61
CA GLU A 256 -33.51 24.72 12.67
C GLU A 256 -34.17 24.85 11.29
N ILE A 257 -33.38 24.99 10.22
CA ILE A 257 -33.85 25.31 8.87
C ILE A 257 -34.22 24.03 8.11
N CYS A 258 -33.32 23.04 8.09
CA CYS A 258 -33.51 21.77 7.39
C CYS A 258 -34.34 20.78 8.22
N LEU A 259 -35.15 19.97 7.53
CA LEU A 259 -36.07 19.00 8.13
C LEU A 259 -35.78 17.61 7.56
N PRO A 260 -34.86 16.84 8.16
CA PRO A 260 -34.50 15.50 7.68
C PRO A 260 -35.63 14.50 7.92
N VAL A 261 -35.92 13.68 6.91
CA VAL A 261 -37.01 12.70 6.90
C VAL A 261 -36.42 11.35 6.48
N TRP A 262 -36.21 10.46 7.46
CA TRP A 262 -35.65 9.13 7.22
C TRP A 262 -36.69 8.14 6.71
N ILE A 263 -36.38 7.44 5.62
CA ILE A 263 -37.17 6.35 5.06
C ILE A 263 -36.21 5.23 4.63
N SER A 264 -36.42 4.02 5.15
CA SER A 264 -35.86 2.79 4.55
C SER A 264 -36.72 2.45 3.33
N LEU A 265 -36.11 2.26 2.17
CA LEU A 265 -36.85 1.98 0.94
C LEU A 265 -37.42 0.55 0.90
N ALA A 266 -36.90 -0.37 1.71
CA ALA A 266 -37.49 -1.68 1.94
C ALA A 266 -38.87 -1.58 2.64
N ASP A 267 -39.04 -0.64 3.59
CA ASP A 267 -40.28 -0.44 4.36
C ASP A 267 -41.47 -0.01 3.49
N LEU A 268 -41.24 0.40 2.23
CA LEU A 268 -42.30 0.81 1.31
C LEU A 268 -43.26 -0.34 0.98
N GLU A 269 -42.81 -1.60 0.99
CA GLU A 269 -43.64 -2.78 0.70
C GLU A 269 -44.40 -2.70 -0.65
N GLY A 270 -43.85 -1.93 -1.61
CA GLY A 270 -44.45 -1.70 -2.94
C GLY A 270 -45.40 -0.50 -3.05
N ARG A 271 -45.62 0.27 -1.96
CA ARG A 271 -46.39 1.53 -1.96
C ARG A 271 -45.63 2.67 -2.65
N SER A 272 -46.34 3.76 -2.99
CA SER A 272 -45.70 5.02 -3.38
C SER A 272 -45.09 5.72 -2.18
N LEU A 273 -44.16 6.66 -2.41
CA LEU A 273 -43.56 7.43 -1.33
C LEU A 273 -44.58 8.38 -0.70
N GLU A 274 -45.53 8.86 -1.51
CA GLU A 274 -46.68 9.68 -1.10
C GLU A 274 -47.61 8.95 -0.10
N ASP A 275 -48.02 7.72 -0.42
CA ASP A 275 -48.82 6.89 0.49
C ASP A 275 -48.03 6.59 1.76
N TYR A 276 -46.79 6.07 1.64
CA TYR A 276 -45.98 5.75 2.81
C TYR A 276 -45.78 6.96 3.73
N LEU A 277 -45.49 8.15 3.19
CA LEU A 277 -45.34 9.36 4.01
C LEU A 277 -46.64 9.77 4.71
N THR A 278 -47.76 9.76 4.00
CA THR A 278 -49.04 10.27 4.52
C THR A 278 -49.78 9.28 5.42
N THR A 279 -49.73 7.98 5.13
CA THR A 279 -50.48 6.94 5.86
C THR A 279 -49.63 6.18 6.88
N THR A 280 -48.31 6.17 6.75
CA THR A 280 -47.41 5.38 7.63
C THR A 280 -46.42 6.25 8.40
N TRP A 281 -45.58 7.06 7.73
CA TRP A 281 -44.52 7.84 8.38
C TRP A 281 -45.07 8.94 9.29
N LEU A 282 -45.99 9.80 8.81
CA LEU A 282 -46.59 10.85 9.64
C LEU A 282 -47.28 10.26 10.88
N ARG A 283 -47.99 9.13 10.73
CA ARG A 283 -48.63 8.43 11.86
C ARG A 283 -47.62 7.92 12.89
N LYS A 284 -46.53 7.30 12.43
CA LYS A 284 -45.43 6.78 13.26
C LYS A 284 -44.74 7.89 14.06
N VAL A 285 -44.43 9.02 13.41
CA VAL A 285 -43.65 10.11 14.02
C VAL A 285 -44.52 11.01 14.91
N LEU A 286 -45.73 11.36 14.48
CA LEU A 286 -46.69 12.14 15.30
C LEU A 286 -47.38 11.30 16.38
N LYS A 287 -47.26 9.96 16.31
CA LYS A 287 -47.90 8.98 17.22
C LYS A 287 -49.42 9.09 17.19
N GLN A 288 -49.98 9.31 15.99
CA GLN A 288 -51.40 9.55 15.73
C GLN A 288 -51.96 8.51 14.74
N PHE A 289 -53.16 8.00 15.01
CA PHE A 289 -53.82 7.01 14.14
C PHE A 289 -54.51 7.63 12.92
N ILE A 290 -54.92 8.90 13.03
CA ILE A 290 -55.51 9.73 11.96
C ILE A 290 -54.66 11.00 11.85
N ILE A 291 -54.40 11.47 10.64
CA ILE A 291 -53.68 12.71 10.37
C ILE A 291 -54.67 13.74 9.86
N GLU A 292 -54.77 14.88 10.53
CA GLU A 292 -55.70 15.95 10.13
C GLU A 292 -55.26 16.65 8.82
N PRO A 293 -56.20 17.09 7.96
CA PRO A 293 -55.87 17.71 6.67
C PRO A 293 -54.94 18.92 6.76
N GLU A 294 -54.99 19.69 7.85
CA GLU A 294 -54.14 20.86 8.11
C GLU A 294 -52.69 20.49 8.42
N ILE A 295 -52.45 19.30 9.01
CA ILE A 295 -51.10 18.79 9.26
C ILE A 295 -50.45 18.39 7.93
N LEU A 296 -51.22 17.70 7.07
CA LEU A 296 -50.79 17.31 5.74
C LEU A 296 -50.52 18.54 4.84
N HIS A 297 -51.39 19.56 4.88
CA HIS A 297 -51.15 20.84 4.21
C HIS A 297 -49.90 21.57 4.70
N GLU A 298 -49.61 21.57 6.02
CA GLU A 298 -48.38 22.20 6.52
C GLU A 298 -47.13 21.43 6.08
N PHE A 299 -47.16 20.09 6.11
CA PHE A 299 -46.04 19.25 5.65
C PHE A 299 -45.73 19.47 4.16
N VAL A 300 -46.76 19.44 3.30
CA VAL A 300 -46.63 19.79 1.87
C VAL A 300 -46.12 21.23 1.70
N GLY A 301 -46.57 22.16 2.56
CA GLY A 301 -46.06 23.54 2.61
C GLY A 301 -44.58 23.67 3.00
N LEU A 302 -44.00 22.70 3.71
CA LEU A 302 -42.57 22.68 4.06
C LEU A 302 -41.72 22.06 2.94
N ILE A 303 -42.27 21.10 2.20
CA ILE A 303 -41.69 20.57 0.96
C ILE A 303 -41.63 21.68 -0.09
N ALA A 304 -42.74 22.40 -0.31
CA ALA A 304 -42.81 23.53 -1.22
C ALA A 304 -41.84 24.68 -0.85
N GLN A 305 -41.49 24.82 0.43
CA GLN A 305 -40.50 25.77 0.94
C GLN A 305 -39.03 25.28 0.84
N GLY A 306 -38.77 24.09 0.30
CA GLY A 306 -37.42 23.53 0.23
C GLY A 306 -36.80 23.14 1.55
N ARG A 307 -37.59 23.02 2.63
CA ARG A 307 -37.05 22.70 3.97
C ARG A 307 -36.82 21.21 4.20
N VAL A 308 -37.58 20.35 3.52
CA VAL A 308 -37.54 18.90 3.73
C VAL A 308 -36.36 18.26 2.99
N TRP A 309 -35.60 17.45 3.72
CA TRP A 309 -34.52 16.61 3.22
C TRP A 309 -34.94 15.14 3.35
N LEU A 310 -35.37 14.53 2.25
CA LEU A 310 -35.67 13.09 2.19
C LEU A 310 -34.37 12.28 2.19
N LEU A 311 -34.23 11.39 3.16
CA LEU A 311 -33.09 10.51 3.35
C LEU A 311 -33.55 9.07 3.11
N LEU A 312 -33.28 8.57 1.90
CA LEU A 312 -33.88 7.36 1.34
C LEU A 312 -32.85 6.22 1.31
N ASP A 313 -32.84 5.36 2.32
CA ASP A 313 -31.80 4.35 2.47
C ASP A 313 -32.11 3.06 1.68
N ALA A 314 -31.05 2.42 1.18
CA ALA A 314 -31.03 1.07 0.62
C ALA A 314 -31.93 0.84 -0.62
N LEU A 315 -31.79 1.67 -1.66
CA LEU A 315 -32.50 1.48 -2.94
C LEU A 315 -32.21 0.10 -3.58
N ASP A 316 -31.04 -0.48 -3.33
CA ASP A 316 -30.66 -1.82 -3.81
C ASP A 316 -31.35 -2.99 -3.08
N GLU A 317 -31.93 -2.75 -1.90
CA GLU A 317 -32.62 -3.80 -1.12
C GLU A 317 -34.11 -3.94 -1.50
N MET A 318 -34.56 -3.15 -2.49
CA MET A 318 -35.85 -3.30 -3.16
C MET A 318 -35.86 -4.39 -4.26
N GLY A 319 -34.74 -5.08 -4.51
CA GLY A 319 -34.63 -6.18 -5.49
C GLY A 319 -35.11 -5.81 -6.89
N ASP A 320 -35.93 -6.68 -7.51
CA ASP A 320 -36.49 -6.48 -8.86
C ASP A 320 -37.50 -5.32 -8.97
N THR A 321 -37.81 -4.64 -7.87
CA THR A 321 -38.61 -3.40 -7.88
C THR A 321 -37.75 -2.14 -7.95
N SER A 322 -36.43 -2.19 -7.69
CA SER A 322 -35.53 -1.03 -7.59
C SER A 322 -35.61 -0.06 -8.79
N SER A 323 -35.63 -0.57 -10.03
CA SER A 323 -35.75 0.28 -11.24
C SER A 323 -37.15 0.91 -11.38
N ARG A 324 -38.21 0.24 -10.92
CA ARG A 324 -39.58 0.80 -10.87
C ARG A 324 -39.71 1.84 -9.76
N ALA A 325 -39.11 1.60 -8.59
CA ALA A 325 -39.04 2.58 -7.50
C ALA A 325 -38.28 3.84 -7.94
N ALA A 326 -37.13 3.69 -8.59
CA ALA A 326 -36.37 4.81 -9.17
C ALA A 326 -37.20 5.62 -10.19
N ALA A 327 -37.95 4.95 -11.09
CA ALA A 327 -38.81 5.62 -12.06
C ALA A 327 -40.09 6.25 -11.45
N ASN A 328 -40.56 5.76 -10.29
CA ASN A 328 -41.65 6.41 -9.55
C ASN A 328 -41.15 7.63 -8.78
N LEU A 329 -40.01 7.52 -8.08
CA LEU A 329 -39.38 8.64 -7.40
C LEU A 329 -39.01 9.77 -8.38
N GLU A 330 -38.57 9.43 -9.59
CA GLU A 330 -38.29 10.41 -10.64
C GLU A 330 -39.57 11.19 -11.05
N ARG A 331 -40.69 10.50 -11.24
CA ARG A 331 -41.99 11.13 -11.51
C ARG A 331 -42.50 11.98 -10.34
N GLU A 332 -42.32 11.52 -9.10
CA GLU A 332 -42.65 12.28 -7.89
C GLU A 332 -41.76 13.54 -7.77
N CYS A 333 -40.48 13.46 -8.18
CA CYS A 333 -39.54 14.60 -8.29
C CYS A 333 -39.93 15.62 -9.36
N GLN A 334 -40.56 15.19 -10.46
CA GLN A 334 -41.18 16.12 -11.44
C GLN A 334 -42.46 16.76 -10.90
N GLY A 335 -43.08 16.18 -9.86
CA GLY A 335 -44.31 16.62 -9.22
C GLY A 335 -44.08 17.24 -7.84
N TRP A 336 -44.79 16.71 -6.83
CA TRP A 336 -44.88 17.31 -5.50
C TRP A 336 -43.56 17.31 -4.71
N LEU A 337 -42.57 16.49 -5.08
CA LEU A 337 -41.22 16.49 -4.50
C LEU A 337 -40.25 17.46 -5.18
N GLY A 338 -40.68 18.24 -6.18
CA GLY A 338 -39.82 19.16 -6.93
C GLY A 338 -38.90 20.01 -6.04
N ASN A 339 -39.46 20.62 -5.00
CA ASN A 339 -38.69 21.50 -4.10
C ASN A 339 -37.99 20.79 -2.93
N ALA A 340 -38.28 19.51 -2.64
CA ALA A 340 -37.57 18.77 -1.58
C ALA A 340 -36.08 18.62 -1.92
N HIS A 341 -35.21 18.50 -0.92
CA HIS A 341 -33.86 17.96 -1.10
C HIS A 341 -33.92 16.43 -0.93
N ILE A 342 -33.13 15.68 -1.69
CA ILE A 342 -33.14 14.21 -1.65
C ILE A 342 -31.71 13.67 -1.61
N VAL A 343 -31.43 12.83 -0.63
CA VAL A 343 -30.22 12.01 -0.54
C VAL A 343 -30.65 10.55 -0.44
N LEU A 344 -30.19 9.71 -1.37
CA LEU A 344 -30.45 8.26 -1.33
C LEU A 344 -29.16 7.46 -1.20
N THR A 345 -29.24 6.22 -0.71
CA THR A 345 -28.11 5.27 -0.78
C THR A 345 -28.42 4.09 -1.71
N CYS A 346 -27.40 3.57 -2.40
CA CYS A 346 -27.54 2.47 -3.36
C CYS A 346 -26.21 1.70 -3.57
N ARG A 347 -26.25 0.52 -4.20
CA ARG A 347 -25.05 -0.18 -4.70
C ARG A 347 -24.62 0.26 -6.10
N ASN A 348 -23.33 0.10 -6.39
CA ASN A 348 -22.76 0.39 -7.71
C ASN A 348 -23.49 -0.39 -8.83
N THR A 349 -23.63 -1.72 -8.75
CA THR A 349 -24.41 -2.52 -9.74
C THR A 349 -25.80 -1.97 -10.02
N VAL A 350 -26.59 -1.68 -8.98
CA VAL A 350 -28.00 -1.25 -9.14
C VAL A 350 -28.06 0.15 -9.74
N TRP A 351 -27.22 1.07 -9.25
CA TRP A 351 -27.13 2.45 -9.74
C TRP A 351 -26.70 2.55 -11.21
N HIS A 352 -25.75 1.71 -11.63
CA HIS A 352 -25.18 1.69 -12.98
C HIS A 352 -25.86 0.69 -13.95
N SER A 353 -27.01 0.11 -13.58
CA SER A 353 -27.74 -0.92 -14.32
C SER A 353 -28.33 -0.51 -15.70
N GLY A 354 -28.01 0.69 -16.21
CA GLY A 354 -28.44 1.18 -17.52
C GLY A 354 -29.92 1.60 -17.64
N LYS A 355 -30.75 1.30 -16.64
CA LYS A 355 -32.19 1.68 -16.57
C LYS A 355 -32.53 2.50 -15.32
N ASN A 356 -31.59 3.34 -14.89
CA ASN A 356 -31.75 4.20 -13.72
C ASN A 356 -32.30 5.57 -14.13
N ALA A 357 -33.58 5.83 -13.82
CA ALA A 357 -34.22 7.12 -14.09
C ALA A 357 -33.59 8.28 -13.28
N LEU A 358 -32.95 7.97 -12.16
CA LEU A 358 -32.31 8.94 -11.26
C LEU A 358 -30.86 9.26 -11.65
N ALA A 359 -30.42 8.92 -12.87
CA ALA A 359 -29.04 9.13 -13.34
C ALA A 359 -28.58 10.60 -13.37
N TYR A 360 -29.49 11.56 -13.21
CA TYR A 360 -29.18 12.99 -13.04
C TYR A 360 -28.82 13.39 -11.60
N PHE A 361 -28.99 12.49 -10.61
CA PHE A 361 -28.54 12.71 -9.25
C PHE A 361 -27.01 12.75 -9.20
N GLU A 362 -26.46 13.70 -8.45
CA GLU A 362 -25.03 13.82 -8.26
C GLU A 362 -24.53 12.68 -7.35
N SER A 363 -23.75 11.77 -7.92
CA SER A 363 -23.29 10.57 -7.21
C SER A 363 -22.04 10.80 -6.36
N TYR A 364 -22.02 10.16 -5.19
CA TYR A 364 -20.97 10.23 -4.17
C TYR A 364 -20.58 8.80 -3.74
N ARG A 365 -19.32 8.57 -3.34
CA ARG A 365 -18.83 7.26 -2.87
C ARG A 365 -18.26 7.34 -1.46
N CYS A 366 -18.69 6.45 -0.58
CA CYS A 366 -18.12 6.30 0.77
C CYS A 366 -16.65 5.86 0.71
N GLN A 367 -15.83 6.41 1.60
CA GLN A 367 -14.44 6.01 1.77
C GLN A 367 -14.29 4.82 2.75
N SER A 368 -13.25 4.02 2.55
CA SER A 368 -12.72 3.10 3.56
C SER A 368 -11.91 3.84 4.62
N PHE A 369 -11.57 3.18 5.73
CA PHE A 369 -10.65 3.74 6.73
C PHE A 369 -9.25 4.01 6.14
N GLY A 370 -8.63 5.08 6.62
CA GLY A 370 -7.38 5.64 6.12
C GLY A 370 -6.14 4.78 6.41
N ALA A 371 -5.16 4.88 5.51
CA ALA A 371 -3.86 4.22 5.62
C ALA A 371 -2.92 4.85 6.67
N ASP A 372 -3.40 5.82 7.45
CA ASP A 372 -2.76 6.34 8.67
C ASP A 372 -3.15 5.54 9.92
N ASN A 373 -4.06 4.56 9.78
CA ASN A 373 -4.55 3.62 10.81
C ASN A 373 -5.30 4.26 12.00
N ASN A 374 -5.37 5.59 12.09
CA ASN A 374 -6.00 6.31 13.21
C ASN A 374 -7.48 5.94 13.38
N GLN A 375 -8.22 5.85 12.27
CA GLN A 375 -9.63 5.47 12.29
C GLN A 375 -9.84 4.01 12.74
N ILE A 376 -8.96 3.08 12.33
CA ILE A 376 -8.99 1.68 12.77
C ILE A 376 -8.69 1.58 14.28
N SER A 377 -7.66 2.28 14.76
CA SER A 377 -7.34 2.37 16.18
C SER A 377 -8.47 2.99 17.01
N CYS A 378 -9.18 4.00 16.47
CA CYS A 378 -10.33 4.61 17.12
C CYS A 378 -11.49 3.61 17.27
N PHE A 379 -11.90 2.97 16.16
CA PHE A 379 -13.01 2.01 16.15
C PHE A 379 -12.76 0.84 17.11
N VAL A 380 -11.55 0.27 17.11
CA VAL A 380 -11.19 -0.83 18.01
C VAL A 380 -11.23 -0.37 19.48
N ARG A 381 -10.76 0.83 19.81
CA ARG A 381 -10.81 1.34 21.20
C ARG A 381 -12.21 1.71 21.66
N GLN A 382 -13.06 2.21 20.76
CA GLN A 382 -14.50 2.39 20.99
C GLN A 382 -15.17 1.03 21.28
N TRP A 383 -14.97 0.05 20.40
CA TRP A 383 -15.51 -1.31 20.55
C TRP A 383 -15.13 -1.95 21.89
N PHE A 384 -13.85 -1.86 22.24
CA PHE A 384 -13.32 -2.42 23.48
C PHE A 384 -13.29 -1.42 24.64
N GLN A 385 -14.16 -0.41 24.68
CA GLN A 385 -14.15 0.63 25.73
C GLN A 385 -14.21 0.08 27.17
N HIS A 386 -14.90 -1.04 27.39
CA HIS A 386 -15.00 -1.70 28.70
C HIS A 386 -13.87 -2.72 28.96
N ASN A 387 -12.97 -2.95 28.00
CA ASN A 387 -11.82 -3.86 28.12
C ASN A 387 -10.69 -3.43 27.16
N LEU A 388 -10.15 -2.22 27.34
CA LEU A 388 -9.10 -1.68 26.47
C LEU A 388 -7.89 -2.63 26.28
N PRO A 389 -7.40 -3.37 27.30
CA PRO A 389 -6.32 -4.36 27.12
C PRO A 389 -6.67 -5.56 26.22
N LEU A 390 -7.95 -5.78 25.89
CA LEU A 390 -8.35 -6.72 24.83
C LEU A 390 -8.27 -6.05 23.45
N GLY A 391 -8.67 -4.78 23.33
CA GLY A 391 -8.60 -4.01 22.09
C GLY A 391 -7.18 -3.64 21.66
N ASP A 392 -6.33 -3.17 22.58
CA ASP A 392 -4.93 -2.84 22.25
C ASP A 392 -4.15 -4.09 21.80
N ARG A 393 -4.42 -5.28 22.36
CA ARG A 393 -3.86 -6.55 21.86
C ARG A 393 -4.34 -6.92 20.45
N LEU A 394 -5.56 -6.53 20.04
CA LEU A 394 -6.01 -6.69 18.65
C LEU A 394 -5.21 -5.79 17.71
N LEU A 395 -4.92 -4.56 18.13
CA LEU A 395 -4.08 -3.62 17.37
C LEU A 395 -2.63 -4.10 17.27
N GLU A 396 -2.06 -4.63 18.35
CA GLU A 396 -0.73 -5.26 18.36
C GLU A 396 -0.61 -6.43 17.39
N GLU A 397 -1.63 -7.29 17.29
CA GLU A 397 -1.69 -8.38 16.31
C GLU A 397 -1.91 -7.86 14.88
N LEU A 398 -2.85 -6.93 14.68
CA LEU A 398 -3.18 -6.37 13.36
C LEU A 398 -2.01 -5.61 12.71
N TYR A 399 -1.23 -4.87 13.50
CA TYR A 399 -0.12 -4.07 12.99
C TYR A 399 1.19 -4.87 12.82
N ARG A 400 1.20 -6.20 13.03
CA ARG A 400 2.35 -7.04 12.66
C ARG A 400 2.47 -7.16 11.14
N ALA A 401 3.69 -7.06 10.63
CA ALA A 401 3.97 -7.13 9.19
C ALA A 401 3.50 -8.43 8.50
N VAL A 402 3.40 -9.54 9.24
CA VAL A 402 2.79 -10.79 8.75
C VAL A 402 1.30 -10.61 8.39
N ASN A 403 0.56 -9.86 9.21
CA ASN A 403 -0.89 -9.72 9.13
C ASN A 403 -1.36 -8.60 8.16
N HIS A 404 -0.45 -8.00 7.39
CA HIS A 404 -0.76 -6.89 6.45
C HIS A 404 -1.93 -7.18 5.48
N ARG A 405 -2.17 -8.44 5.09
CA ARG A 405 -3.34 -8.82 4.27
C ARG A 405 -4.65 -8.65 5.04
N ILE A 406 -4.72 -9.16 6.27
CA ILE A 406 -5.88 -9.02 7.16
C ILE A 406 -6.08 -7.53 7.49
N HIS A 407 -4.99 -6.80 7.77
CA HIS A 407 -5.00 -5.35 7.96
C HIS A 407 -5.63 -4.60 6.77
N SER A 408 -5.26 -4.94 5.53
CA SER A 408 -5.88 -4.33 4.34
C SER A 408 -7.38 -4.64 4.18
N VAL A 409 -7.84 -5.82 4.61
CA VAL A 409 -9.27 -6.19 4.61
C VAL A 409 -10.05 -5.36 5.64
N VAL A 410 -9.51 -5.15 6.84
CA VAL A 410 -10.20 -4.40 7.91
C VAL A 410 -10.09 -2.88 7.80
N ALA A 411 -9.51 -2.36 6.71
CA ALA A 411 -9.79 -0.98 6.29
C ALA A 411 -11.27 -0.78 5.90
N HIS A 412 -12.00 -1.86 5.59
CA HIS A 412 -13.43 -1.83 5.34
C HIS A 412 -14.24 -2.03 6.65
N PRO A 413 -15.20 -1.14 6.98
CA PRO A 413 -15.85 -1.13 8.30
C PRO A 413 -16.52 -2.45 8.70
N LEU A 414 -17.18 -3.14 7.76
CA LEU A 414 -17.85 -4.41 8.06
C LEU A 414 -16.87 -5.52 8.51
N TYR A 415 -15.67 -5.60 7.95
CA TYR A 415 -14.71 -6.63 8.36
C TYR A 415 -13.98 -6.26 9.65
N LEU A 416 -13.80 -4.97 9.94
CA LEU A 416 -13.30 -4.56 11.25
C LEU A 416 -14.32 -4.90 12.35
N THR A 417 -15.61 -4.62 12.13
CA THR A 417 -16.74 -5.05 12.96
C THR A 417 -16.72 -6.56 13.21
N LEU A 418 -16.68 -7.37 12.13
CA LEU A 418 -16.66 -8.83 12.25
C LEU A 418 -15.41 -9.35 12.95
N LEU A 419 -14.24 -8.75 12.72
CA LEU A 419 -13.00 -9.14 13.40
C LEU A 419 -13.05 -8.81 14.90
N CYS A 420 -13.58 -7.63 15.28
CA CYS A 420 -13.75 -7.25 16.68
C CYS A 420 -14.75 -8.19 17.39
N ARG A 421 -15.89 -8.51 16.76
CA ARG A 421 -16.84 -9.53 17.27
C ARG A 421 -16.15 -10.87 17.52
N ILE A 422 -15.43 -11.41 16.53
CA ILE A 422 -14.73 -12.71 16.64
C ILE A 422 -13.69 -12.65 17.76
N TRP A 423 -12.85 -11.61 17.82
CA TRP A 423 -11.81 -11.44 18.83
C TRP A 423 -12.38 -11.29 20.25
N GLN A 424 -13.57 -10.68 20.39
CA GLN A 424 -14.29 -10.60 21.67
C GLN A 424 -14.88 -11.95 22.08
N LEU A 425 -15.55 -12.66 21.16
CA LEU A 425 -16.11 -14.00 21.43
C LEU A 425 -15.02 -14.99 21.88
N THR A 426 -13.82 -14.92 21.30
CA THR A 426 -12.69 -15.81 21.63
C THR A 426 -11.81 -15.32 22.78
N GLN A 427 -12.15 -14.18 23.41
CA GLN A 427 -11.39 -13.55 24.50
C GLN A 427 -9.92 -13.24 24.15
N GLY A 428 -9.69 -12.82 22.90
CA GLY A 428 -8.39 -12.36 22.43
C GLY A 428 -7.56 -13.46 21.76
N LYS A 429 -8.21 -14.31 20.96
CA LYS A 429 -7.56 -15.33 20.13
C LYS A 429 -8.12 -15.24 18.71
N LEU A 430 -7.28 -15.02 17.70
CA LEU A 430 -7.74 -15.24 16.33
C LEU A 430 -8.04 -16.74 16.12
N PRO A 431 -8.89 -17.10 15.16
CA PRO A 431 -8.99 -18.48 14.68
C PRO A 431 -7.61 -19.04 14.34
N THR A 432 -7.40 -20.34 14.59
CA THR A 432 -6.10 -21.00 14.43
C THR A 432 -5.58 -21.03 12.99
N THR A 433 -6.44 -20.82 12.00
CA THR A 433 -6.10 -20.75 10.58
C THR A 433 -6.83 -19.59 9.91
N LYS A 434 -6.27 -19.03 8.83
CA LYS A 434 -6.96 -17.99 8.05
C LYS A 434 -8.24 -18.50 7.40
N ALA A 435 -8.28 -19.78 7.03
CA ALA A 435 -9.45 -20.38 6.41
C ALA A 435 -10.68 -20.39 7.34
N ILE A 436 -10.48 -20.65 8.64
CA ILE A 436 -11.55 -20.57 9.64
C ILE A 436 -12.05 -19.13 9.77
N LEU A 437 -11.14 -18.14 9.79
CA LEU A 437 -11.51 -16.72 9.85
C LEU A 437 -12.35 -16.28 8.63
N TYR A 438 -11.92 -16.61 7.41
CA TYR A 438 -12.70 -16.29 6.20
C TYR A 438 -14.02 -17.05 6.14
N ARG A 439 -14.07 -18.31 6.62
CA ARG A 439 -15.33 -19.06 6.74
C ARG A 439 -16.29 -18.39 7.73
N GLN A 440 -15.80 -17.91 8.88
CA GLN A 440 -16.60 -17.16 9.85
C GLN A 440 -17.12 -15.84 9.26
N PHE A 441 -16.31 -15.12 8.49
CA PHE A 441 -16.79 -13.95 7.74
C PHE A 441 -17.89 -14.32 6.72
N VAL A 442 -17.75 -15.42 5.98
CA VAL A 442 -18.76 -15.89 5.02
C VAL A 442 -20.07 -16.25 5.73
N THR A 443 -20.01 -17.01 6.83
CA THR A 443 -21.20 -17.35 7.64
C THR A 443 -21.88 -16.11 8.17
N ALA A 444 -21.15 -15.21 8.83
CA ALA A 444 -21.71 -13.97 9.38
C ALA A 444 -22.29 -13.04 8.30
N PHE A 445 -21.72 -13.03 7.09
CA PHE A 445 -22.25 -12.24 5.97
C PHE A 445 -23.61 -12.76 5.48
N TYR A 446 -23.82 -14.08 5.47
CA TYR A 446 -25.15 -14.67 5.21
C TYR A 446 -26.14 -14.36 6.34
N GLU A 447 -25.71 -14.46 7.61
CA GLU A 447 -26.54 -14.11 8.78
C GLU A 447 -26.99 -12.64 8.71
N TRP A 448 -26.07 -11.72 8.41
CA TRP A 448 -26.33 -10.27 8.28
C TRP A 448 -27.36 -9.92 7.19
N LYS A 449 -27.37 -10.67 6.08
CA LYS A 449 -28.28 -10.41 4.94
C LYS A 449 -29.55 -11.24 4.95
N GLN A 450 -29.76 -12.09 5.96
CA GLN A 450 -30.91 -13.00 6.01
C GLN A 450 -32.27 -12.28 6.06
N ASP A 451 -32.36 -11.10 6.68
CA ASP A 451 -33.62 -10.34 6.77
C ASP A 451 -34.00 -9.66 5.44
N ALA A 452 -33.02 -9.10 4.73
CA ALA A 452 -33.23 -8.41 3.45
C ALA A 452 -33.28 -9.37 2.25
N PHE A 453 -32.50 -10.45 2.29
CA PHE A 453 -32.39 -11.46 1.24
C PHE A 453 -32.42 -12.87 1.86
N PRO A 454 -33.61 -13.40 2.22
CA PRO A 454 -33.73 -14.68 2.91
C PRO A 454 -33.13 -15.85 2.11
N THR A 455 -32.13 -16.53 2.69
CA THR A 455 -31.47 -17.69 2.08
C THR A 455 -31.70 -18.98 2.85
N THR A 456 -31.78 -20.10 2.14
CA THR A 456 -31.70 -21.44 2.71
C THR A 456 -30.24 -21.94 2.73
N ARG A 457 -29.91 -22.85 3.64
CA ARG A 457 -28.58 -23.51 3.70
C ARG A 457 -28.20 -24.19 2.37
N ILE A 458 -29.18 -24.63 1.57
CA ILE A 458 -28.96 -25.23 0.25
C ILE A 458 -28.55 -24.15 -0.77
N GLN A 459 -29.25 -23.01 -0.82
CA GLN A 459 -28.85 -21.87 -1.66
C GLN A 459 -27.46 -21.35 -1.27
N GLN A 460 -27.17 -21.21 0.03
CA GLN A 460 -25.85 -20.79 0.53
C GLN A 460 -24.74 -21.76 0.07
N LYS A 461 -24.96 -23.08 0.18
CA LYS A 461 -23.99 -24.09 -0.29
C LYS A 461 -23.79 -24.00 -1.81
N ASN A 462 -24.88 -23.95 -2.58
CA ASN A 462 -24.83 -23.92 -4.03
C ASN A 462 -24.18 -22.63 -4.56
N LEU A 463 -24.46 -21.48 -3.93
CA LEU A 463 -23.81 -20.21 -4.23
C LEU A 463 -22.32 -20.24 -3.90
N ASN A 464 -21.93 -20.72 -2.72
CA ASN A 464 -20.52 -20.90 -2.36
C ASN A 464 -19.79 -21.81 -3.35
N GLN A 465 -20.45 -22.84 -3.88
CA GLN A 465 -19.89 -23.73 -4.91
C GLN A 465 -19.72 -23.01 -6.27
N ALA A 466 -20.70 -22.21 -6.70
CA ALA A 466 -20.59 -21.41 -7.92
C ALA A 466 -19.48 -20.35 -7.83
N LEU A 467 -19.39 -19.67 -6.67
CA LEU A 467 -18.31 -18.72 -6.36
C LEU A 467 -16.94 -19.43 -6.32
N ALA A 468 -16.85 -20.63 -5.74
CA ALA A 468 -15.62 -21.41 -5.71
C ALA A 468 -15.13 -21.78 -7.14
N GLN A 469 -16.03 -22.28 -7.99
CA GLN A 469 -15.70 -22.60 -9.39
C GLN A 469 -15.26 -21.35 -10.18
N LEU A 470 -15.98 -20.24 -10.06
CA LEU A 470 -15.63 -18.98 -10.70
C LEU A 470 -14.27 -18.45 -10.21
N ALA A 471 -14.04 -18.46 -8.89
CA ALA A 471 -12.81 -17.99 -8.30
C ALA A 471 -11.61 -18.79 -8.78
N LEU A 472 -11.72 -20.13 -8.79
CA LEU A 472 -10.70 -21.02 -9.34
C LEU A 472 -10.46 -20.74 -10.83
N GLN A 473 -11.51 -20.51 -11.63
CA GLN A 473 -11.38 -20.15 -13.05
C GLN A 473 -10.58 -18.86 -13.25
N GLY A 474 -10.75 -17.86 -12.39
CA GLY A 474 -9.97 -16.60 -12.46
C GLY A 474 -8.46 -16.77 -12.26
N MET A 475 -8.05 -17.85 -11.57
CA MET A 475 -6.64 -18.18 -11.30
C MET A 475 -5.95 -18.93 -12.46
N GLN A 476 -6.71 -19.34 -13.49
CA GLN A 476 -6.23 -20.13 -14.64
C GLN A 476 -5.70 -19.29 -15.80
N ASP A 477 -6.09 -18.02 -15.89
CA ASP A 477 -5.52 -17.07 -16.85
C ASP A 477 -4.12 -16.61 -16.42
N TYR A 478 -3.25 -16.29 -17.39
CA TYR A 478 -1.97 -15.63 -17.13
C TYR A 478 -1.85 -14.33 -17.96
N PRO A 479 -1.73 -13.14 -17.33
CA PRO A 479 -1.91 -12.89 -15.90
C PRO A 479 -3.35 -13.19 -15.46
N GLN A 480 -3.52 -13.50 -14.17
CA GLN A 480 -4.81 -13.87 -13.58
C GLN A 480 -5.84 -12.77 -13.65
N ARG A 481 -7.12 -13.17 -13.65
CA ARG A 481 -8.25 -12.25 -13.79
C ARG A 481 -9.04 -12.14 -12.50
N PHE A 482 -9.13 -10.90 -12.03
CA PHE A 482 -10.09 -10.44 -11.01
C PHE A 482 -11.38 -9.88 -11.67
N ARG A 483 -11.59 -10.20 -12.95
CA ARG A 483 -12.65 -9.67 -13.82
C ARG A 483 -13.15 -10.75 -14.77
N PHE A 484 -14.44 -11.03 -14.71
CA PHE A 484 -15.12 -12.15 -15.38
C PHE A 484 -16.19 -11.62 -16.32
N ARG A 485 -16.29 -12.17 -17.53
CA ARG A 485 -17.36 -11.81 -18.47
C ARG A 485 -18.66 -12.55 -18.13
N GLN A 486 -19.80 -12.01 -18.56
CA GLN A 486 -21.11 -12.66 -18.51
C GLN A 486 -21.06 -14.17 -18.83
N ARG A 487 -20.48 -14.55 -19.98
CA ARG A 487 -20.33 -15.96 -20.42
C ARG A 487 -19.53 -16.87 -19.47
N GLU A 488 -18.61 -16.30 -18.68
CA GLU A 488 -17.75 -17.04 -17.74
C GLU A 488 -18.46 -17.24 -16.39
N ILE A 489 -19.33 -16.28 -16.01
CA ILE A 489 -20.29 -16.44 -14.92
C ILE A 489 -21.29 -17.55 -15.27
N GLU A 490 -21.95 -17.47 -16.42
CA GLU A 490 -22.96 -18.44 -16.88
C GLU A 490 -22.41 -19.89 -16.88
N GLN A 491 -21.15 -20.08 -17.30
CA GLN A 491 -20.46 -21.37 -17.28
C GLN A 491 -20.26 -21.97 -15.87
N CYS A 492 -20.25 -21.16 -14.81
CA CYS A 492 -20.13 -21.62 -13.42
C CYS A 492 -21.48 -21.69 -12.70
N PHE A 493 -22.34 -20.70 -12.93
CA PHE A 493 -23.59 -20.50 -12.18
C PHE A 493 -24.74 -21.33 -12.75
N ASP A 494 -24.96 -21.28 -14.07
CA ASP A 494 -26.14 -21.91 -14.71
C ASP A 494 -26.10 -23.44 -14.62
N ARG A 495 -24.89 -24.02 -14.50
CA ARG A 495 -24.66 -25.45 -14.23
C ARG A 495 -25.21 -25.92 -12.87
N ILE A 496 -25.43 -25.01 -11.94
CA ILE A 496 -25.90 -25.30 -10.57
C ILE A 496 -27.32 -24.75 -10.39
N ASN A 497 -27.53 -23.45 -10.65
CA ASN A 497 -28.82 -22.79 -10.89
C ASN A 497 -28.53 -21.35 -11.38
N PRO A 498 -29.04 -20.90 -12.54
CA PRO A 498 -28.83 -19.52 -13.04
C PRO A 498 -29.27 -18.42 -12.05
N ASP A 499 -30.29 -18.65 -11.23
CA ASP A 499 -30.78 -17.67 -10.24
C ASP A 499 -29.72 -17.31 -9.19
N LEU A 500 -28.68 -18.14 -9.02
CA LEU A 500 -27.58 -17.90 -8.09
C LEU A 500 -26.78 -16.64 -8.45
N LEU A 501 -26.76 -16.21 -9.72
CA LEU A 501 -26.11 -14.94 -10.09
C LEU A 501 -26.87 -13.75 -9.51
N THR A 502 -28.19 -13.75 -9.64
CA THR A 502 -29.05 -12.72 -9.02
C THR A 502 -28.83 -12.68 -7.51
N LEU A 503 -28.77 -13.85 -6.85
CA LEU A 503 -28.48 -13.94 -5.42
C LEU A 503 -27.05 -13.48 -5.06
N ALA A 504 -26.04 -13.76 -5.89
CA ALA A 504 -24.66 -13.31 -5.68
C ALA A 504 -24.54 -11.78 -5.68
N LEU A 505 -25.29 -11.10 -6.56
CA LEU A 505 -25.34 -9.64 -6.66
C LEU A 505 -26.17 -9.02 -5.53
N GLN A 506 -27.32 -9.63 -5.20
CA GLN A 506 -28.20 -9.21 -4.09
C GLN A 506 -27.49 -9.30 -2.73
N LEU A 507 -26.73 -10.35 -2.48
CA LEU A 507 -25.89 -10.45 -1.29
C LEU A 507 -24.64 -9.56 -1.41
N GLY A 508 -24.06 -9.45 -2.61
CA GLY A 508 -22.87 -8.63 -2.89
C GLY A 508 -21.55 -9.39 -2.79
N TRP A 509 -21.55 -10.69 -3.07
CA TRP A 509 -20.32 -11.48 -3.27
C TRP A 509 -19.63 -11.14 -4.59
N LEU A 510 -20.43 -10.77 -5.60
CA LEU A 510 -20.00 -10.23 -6.89
C LEU A 510 -20.64 -8.85 -7.08
N ASP A 511 -19.99 -7.97 -7.86
CA ASP A 511 -20.58 -6.71 -8.34
C ASP A 511 -20.18 -6.46 -9.81
N VAL A 512 -20.94 -5.65 -10.55
CA VAL A 512 -20.71 -5.33 -11.97
C VAL A 512 -19.69 -4.19 -12.08
N VAL A 513 -18.43 -4.56 -12.25
CA VAL A 513 -17.27 -3.64 -12.29
C VAL A 513 -17.03 -2.97 -13.65
N GLY A 514 -17.88 -3.22 -14.66
CA GLY A 514 -17.85 -2.53 -15.94
C GLY A 514 -18.54 -3.29 -17.08
N HIS A 515 -18.29 -2.86 -18.31
CA HIS A 515 -18.72 -3.55 -19.54
C HIS A 515 -17.52 -3.71 -20.49
N SER A 516 -17.56 -4.73 -21.34
CA SER A 516 -16.54 -4.98 -22.36
C SER A 516 -16.65 -3.99 -23.51
N GLU A 517 -15.61 -3.16 -23.71
CA GLU A 517 -15.46 -2.23 -24.83
C GLU A 517 -15.63 -2.91 -26.21
N THR A 518 -15.43 -4.23 -26.30
CA THR A 518 -15.44 -4.99 -27.57
C THR A 518 -16.72 -5.79 -27.83
N THR A 519 -17.50 -6.11 -26.79
CA THR A 519 -18.66 -7.03 -26.89
C THR A 519 -19.92 -6.52 -26.21
N GLY A 520 -19.83 -5.45 -25.41
CA GLY A 520 -20.94 -4.96 -24.57
C GLY A 520 -21.29 -5.87 -23.38
N GLU A 521 -20.66 -7.05 -23.26
CA GLU A 521 -20.85 -7.98 -22.16
C GLU A 521 -20.58 -7.30 -20.81
N LYS A 522 -21.41 -7.57 -19.81
CA LYS A 522 -21.12 -7.20 -18.42
C LYS A 522 -19.81 -7.85 -17.95
N ILE A 523 -19.05 -7.09 -17.18
CA ILE A 523 -17.85 -7.55 -16.48
C ILE A 523 -18.14 -7.51 -14.97
N TYR A 524 -17.92 -8.65 -14.33
CA TYR A 524 -18.12 -8.87 -12.90
C TYR A 524 -16.77 -8.99 -12.20
N GLY A 525 -16.73 -8.67 -10.91
CA GLY A 525 -15.59 -8.96 -10.03
C GLY A 525 -16.07 -9.49 -8.69
N PHE A 526 -15.21 -10.24 -7.99
CA PHE A 526 -15.40 -10.43 -6.55
C PHE A 526 -15.24 -9.08 -5.85
N TYR A 527 -16.09 -8.82 -4.85
CA TYR A 527 -16.04 -7.58 -4.07
C TYR A 527 -14.64 -7.31 -3.47
N HIS A 528 -13.88 -8.36 -3.07
CA HIS A 528 -12.47 -8.22 -2.66
C HIS A 528 -11.64 -9.47 -2.99
N GLN A 529 -10.38 -9.27 -3.41
CA GLN A 529 -9.49 -10.33 -3.88
C GLN A 529 -9.31 -11.48 -2.86
N THR A 530 -9.23 -11.19 -1.57
CA THR A 530 -9.04 -12.24 -0.55
C THR A 530 -10.21 -13.22 -0.45
N PHE A 531 -11.42 -12.81 -0.83
CA PHE A 531 -12.55 -13.73 -0.93
C PHE A 531 -12.49 -14.55 -2.22
N GLN A 532 -11.97 -14.01 -3.34
CA GLN A 532 -11.63 -14.83 -4.51
C GLN A 532 -10.57 -15.88 -4.14
N GLU A 533 -9.51 -15.51 -3.42
CA GLU A 533 -8.46 -16.45 -2.97
C GLU A 533 -9.04 -17.53 -2.02
N TYR A 534 -9.93 -17.16 -1.10
CA TYR A 534 -10.64 -18.11 -0.24
C TYR A 534 -11.58 -19.05 -1.02
N PHE A 535 -12.41 -18.52 -1.92
CA PHE A 535 -13.33 -19.35 -2.72
C PHE A 535 -12.56 -20.27 -3.70
N ALA A 536 -11.45 -19.81 -4.27
CA ALA A 536 -10.57 -20.68 -5.05
C ALA A 536 -9.95 -21.79 -4.18
N ALA A 537 -9.56 -21.48 -2.93
CA ALA A 537 -9.05 -22.48 -1.99
C ALA A 537 -10.12 -23.50 -1.52
N THR A 538 -11.41 -23.15 -1.53
CA THR A 538 -12.50 -24.11 -1.27
C THR A 538 -12.89 -24.95 -2.50
N ALA A 539 -12.53 -24.52 -3.71
CA ALA A 539 -12.77 -25.26 -4.95
C ALA A 539 -11.86 -26.49 -5.12
N ILE A 540 -10.66 -26.44 -4.54
CA ILE A 540 -9.62 -27.47 -4.67
C ILE A 540 -9.91 -28.62 -3.71
N ALA A 541 -10.07 -29.83 -4.23
CA ALA A 541 -10.49 -30.98 -3.44
C ALA A 541 -9.30 -31.66 -2.73
N GLN A 542 -8.14 -31.70 -3.40
CA GLN A 542 -7.02 -32.58 -3.08
C GLN A 542 -5.70 -31.84 -3.34
N TRP A 543 -4.60 -32.19 -2.67
CA TRP A 543 -3.35 -31.42 -2.80
C TRP A 543 -2.62 -31.63 -4.14
N GLN A 544 -2.88 -32.75 -4.80
CA GLN A 544 -2.27 -33.13 -6.08
C GLN A 544 -2.60 -32.10 -7.17
N ASP A 545 -3.74 -31.40 -7.05
CA ASP A 545 -4.14 -30.29 -7.92
C ASP A 545 -3.12 -29.13 -7.88
N PHE A 546 -2.44 -28.89 -6.75
CA PHE A 546 -1.36 -27.88 -6.71
C PHE A 546 -0.13 -28.30 -7.51
N ILE A 547 0.11 -29.61 -7.64
CA ILE A 547 1.26 -30.18 -8.35
C ILE A 547 0.96 -30.30 -9.84
N GLN A 548 -0.24 -30.75 -10.20
CA GLN A 548 -0.69 -30.88 -11.58
C GLN A 548 -2.23 -30.81 -11.70
N LEU A 549 -2.74 -29.63 -12.03
CA LEU A 549 -4.16 -29.39 -12.30
C LEU A 549 -4.44 -29.51 -13.81
N ASP A 550 -5.26 -30.46 -14.22
CA ASP A 550 -5.83 -30.50 -15.59
C ASP A 550 -7.17 -29.75 -15.60
N ILE A 551 -7.27 -28.73 -16.45
CA ILE A 551 -8.54 -28.09 -16.80
C ILE A 551 -8.72 -28.16 -18.31
N ASN A 552 -9.77 -28.85 -18.75
CA ASN A 552 -10.16 -28.96 -20.16
C ASN A 552 -9.03 -29.46 -21.11
N GLY A 553 -8.14 -30.32 -20.61
CA GLY A 553 -7.00 -30.86 -21.38
C GLY A 553 -5.76 -29.96 -21.38
N LYS A 554 -5.75 -28.90 -20.57
CA LYS A 554 -4.55 -28.07 -20.31
C LYS A 554 -4.08 -28.29 -18.87
N ILE A 555 -2.84 -28.77 -18.77
CA ILE A 555 -2.12 -28.93 -17.50
C ILE A 555 -1.57 -27.59 -17.02
N TYR A 556 -1.65 -27.37 -15.71
CA TYR A 556 -1.05 -26.28 -14.95
C TYR A 556 -0.30 -26.84 -13.73
N ARG A 557 0.76 -26.17 -13.27
CA ARG A 557 1.47 -26.52 -12.03
C ARG A 557 1.50 -25.36 -11.01
N PRO A 558 0.40 -25.12 -10.27
CA PRO A 558 0.25 -24.00 -9.32
C PRO A 558 1.36 -23.82 -8.27
N ILE A 559 2.00 -24.89 -7.82
CA ILE A 559 2.71 -24.96 -6.52
C ILE A 559 3.76 -23.87 -6.26
N PHE A 560 4.42 -23.34 -7.30
CA PHE A 560 5.44 -22.29 -7.15
C PHE A 560 5.07 -20.93 -7.78
N ASP A 561 3.81 -20.76 -8.21
CA ASP A 561 3.31 -19.46 -8.61
C ASP A 561 3.00 -18.61 -7.36
N TYR A 562 3.59 -17.42 -7.28
CA TYR A 562 3.42 -16.50 -6.15
C TYR A 562 1.95 -16.11 -5.90
N SER A 563 1.10 -16.14 -6.93
CA SER A 563 -0.33 -15.82 -6.82
C SER A 563 -1.15 -16.94 -6.13
N TRP A 564 -0.78 -18.20 -6.35
CA TRP A 564 -1.42 -19.35 -5.70
C TRP A 564 -0.94 -19.55 -4.26
N GLN A 565 0.13 -18.86 -3.83
CA GLN A 565 0.75 -19.04 -2.52
C GLN A 565 -0.16 -18.68 -1.32
N GLU A 566 -1.26 -17.93 -1.50
CA GLU A 566 -2.26 -17.73 -0.45
C GLU A 566 -3.39 -18.79 -0.51
N ILE A 567 -3.76 -19.26 -1.71
CA ILE A 567 -4.71 -20.36 -1.92
C ILE A 567 -4.20 -21.63 -1.25
N ILE A 568 -2.91 -21.95 -1.43
CA ILE A 568 -2.24 -23.11 -0.81
C ILE A 568 -2.31 -23.05 0.72
N LEU A 569 -2.09 -21.86 1.30
CA LEU A 569 -2.18 -21.64 2.75
C LEU A 569 -3.64 -21.75 3.26
N LEU A 570 -4.59 -21.16 2.54
CA LEU A 570 -6.01 -21.26 2.86
C LEU A 570 -6.54 -22.70 2.71
N TRP A 571 -6.00 -23.50 1.80
CA TRP A 571 -6.31 -24.92 1.68
C TRP A 571 -5.74 -25.73 2.86
N LEU A 572 -4.48 -25.51 3.24
CA LEU A 572 -3.91 -26.11 4.46
C LEU A 572 -4.72 -25.74 5.72
N GLY A 573 -5.26 -24.53 5.78
CA GLY A 573 -6.07 -24.07 6.91
C GLY A 573 -7.48 -24.65 7.00
N ARG A 574 -8.00 -25.32 5.96
CA ARG A 574 -9.39 -25.83 5.92
C ARG A 574 -9.61 -27.00 6.88
N GLU A 575 -10.62 -26.92 7.75
CA GLU A 575 -10.99 -28.02 8.67
C GLU A 575 -11.72 -29.17 7.97
N ASP A 576 -12.25 -28.96 6.76
CA ASP A 576 -12.91 -29.99 5.95
C ASP A 576 -11.93 -30.85 5.12
N ILE A 577 -10.64 -30.51 5.14
CA ILE A 577 -9.54 -31.32 4.58
C ILE A 577 -8.94 -32.17 5.71
N ALA A 578 -8.82 -33.49 5.48
CA ALA A 578 -8.27 -34.43 6.44
C ALA A 578 -6.80 -34.13 6.78
N THR A 579 -6.38 -34.38 8.02
CA THR A 579 -5.00 -34.13 8.47
C THR A 579 -3.97 -34.94 7.69
N ALA A 580 -4.29 -36.17 7.27
CA ALA A 580 -3.43 -36.99 6.42
C ALA A 580 -3.13 -36.34 5.06
N GLU A 581 -4.12 -35.76 4.39
CA GLU A 581 -3.92 -35.04 3.11
C GLU A 581 -2.99 -33.82 3.25
N LYS A 582 -2.97 -33.19 4.44
CA LYS A 582 -2.06 -32.07 4.74
C LYS A 582 -0.66 -32.54 5.08
N GLU A 583 -0.54 -33.64 5.82
CA GLU A 583 0.72 -34.31 6.14
C GLU A 583 1.42 -34.78 4.86
N ASP A 584 0.72 -35.53 4.00
CA ASP A 584 1.22 -36.03 2.71
C ASP A 584 1.66 -34.87 1.80
N PHE A 585 0.87 -33.80 1.72
CA PHE A 585 1.22 -32.62 0.93
C PHE A 585 2.48 -31.93 1.43
N LEU A 586 2.58 -31.66 2.74
CA LEU A 586 3.76 -31.00 3.31
C LEU A 586 5.00 -31.90 3.29
N GLU A 587 4.85 -33.22 3.38
CA GLU A 587 5.93 -34.19 3.19
C GLU A 587 6.43 -34.17 1.75
N ILE A 588 5.54 -34.17 0.75
CA ILE A 588 5.89 -34.05 -0.68
C ILE A 588 6.64 -32.73 -0.98
N LEU A 589 6.27 -31.62 -0.33
CA LEU A 589 7.00 -30.35 -0.45
C LEU A 589 8.31 -30.31 0.34
N TRP A 590 8.40 -31.05 1.45
CA TRP A 590 9.62 -31.15 2.24
C TRP A 590 10.67 -32.07 1.59
N THR A 591 10.24 -33.18 0.99
CA THR A 591 11.08 -34.09 0.20
C THR A 591 10.99 -33.79 -1.30
N TRP A 592 10.70 -32.54 -1.67
CA TRP A 592 10.53 -32.16 -3.06
C TRP A 592 11.77 -32.51 -3.89
N GLN A 593 11.56 -33.19 -5.01
CA GLN A 593 12.60 -33.49 -5.98
C GLN A 593 12.40 -32.58 -7.18
N ASP A 594 13.03 -31.41 -7.20
CA ASP A 594 13.05 -30.62 -8.41
C ASP A 594 13.91 -31.28 -9.50
N ALA A 595 13.53 -31.03 -10.75
CA ALA A 595 14.40 -31.28 -11.90
C ALA A 595 15.28 -30.06 -12.21
N CYS A 596 15.42 -29.14 -11.24
CA CYS A 596 15.99 -27.80 -11.32
C CYS A 596 17.27 -27.62 -10.48
N GLY A 597 17.93 -28.71 -10.08
CA GLY A 597 19.20 -28.69 -9.36
C GLY A 597 19.14 -28.01 -7.99
N GLY A 598 18.10 -28.27 -7.20
CA GLY A 598 17.93 -27.75 -5.84
C GLY A 598 17.52 -26.28 -5.79
N PHE A 599 17.03 -25.72 -6.89
CA PHE A 599 16.57 -24.33 -6.97
C PHE A 599 15.14 -24.13 -6.42
N TYR A 600 14.25 -25.08 -6.70
CA TYR A 600 12.86 -25.15 -6.22
C TYR A 600 12.70 -25.96 -4.94
N ASP A 601 13.57 -26.94 -4.63
CA ASP A 601 13.55 -27.65 -3.33
C ASP A 601 13.56 -26.66 -2.14
N LEU A 602 14.43 -25.65 -2.24
CA LEU A 602 14.56 -24.58 -1.24
C LEU A 602 13.33 -23.67 -1.19
N LYS A 603 12.61 -23.50 -2.30
CA LYS A 603 11.31 -22.79 -2.34
C LYS A 603 10.20 -23.63 -1.70
N ALA A 604 10.19 -24.94 -1.93
CA ALA A 604 9.24 -25.88 -1.35
C ALA A 604 9.38 -25.93 0.19
N ILE A 605 10.60 -26.05 0.71
CA ILE A 605 10.87 -25.96 2.15
C ILE A 605 10.43 -24.59 2.74
N CYS A 606 10.68 -23.49 2.02
CA CYS A 606 10.16 -22.16 2.43
C CYS A 606 8.62 -22.05 2.34
N LEU A 607 7.95 -22.87 1.55
CA LEU A 607 6.49 -22.96 1.48
C LEU A 607 5.92 -23.82 2.61
N VAL A 608 6.54 -24.97 2.93
CA VAL A 608 6.20 -25.78 4.11
C VAL A 608 6.29 -24.93 5.37
N GLY A 609 7.36 -24.14 5.55
CA GLY A 609 7.51 -23.23 6.68
C GLY A 609 6.35 -22.23 6.81
N LYS A 610 5.86 -21.66 5.69
CA LYS A 610 4.67 -20.79 5.68
C LYS A 610 3.38 -21.58 5.98
N GLY A 611 3.30 -22.83 5.53
CA GLY A 611 2.19 -23.75 5.77
C GLY A 611 1.99 -24.11 7.24
N LEU A 612 3.06 -24.10 8.05
CA LEU A 612 2.98 -24.41 9.49
C LEU A 612 2.11 -23.44 10.29
N ALA A 613 1.84 -22.22 9.81
CA ALA A 613 0.89 -21.30 10.45
C ALA A 613 -0.59 -21.69 10.21
N GLU A 614 -0.86 -22.64 9.31
CA GLU A 614 -2.21 -23.11 8.95
C GLU A 614 -2.39 -24.60 9.28
N PHE A 615 -1.29 -25.36 9.39
CA PHE A 615 -1.23 -26.74 9.86
C PHE A 615 0.10 -26.99 10.60
N SER A 616 0.12 -26.74 11.92
CA SER A 616 1.31 -26.84 12.77
C SER A 616 1.69 -28.27 13.16
N ASP A 617 0.74 -29.20 13.09
CA ASP A 617 0.88 -30.58 13.59
C ASP A 617 1.73 -31.50 12.68
N PHE A 618 2.20 -30.97 11.54
CA PHE A 618 3.03 -31.68 10.57
C PHE A 618 4.21 -32.42 11.22
N SER A 619 4.39 -33.71 10.94
CA SER A 619 5.33 -34.56 11.70
C SER A 619 6.78 -34.04 11.70
N ARG A 620 7.20 -33.33 10.64
CA ARG A 620 8.54 -32.73 10.51
C ARG A 620 8.60 -31.24 10.81
N ALA A 621 7.53 -30.63 11.33
CA ALA A 621 7.46 -29.18 11.56
C ALA A 621 8.66 -28.62 12.37
N LYS A 622 9.12 -29.34 13.40
CA LYS A 622 10.31 -28.96 14.18
C LYS A 622 11.60 -28.95 13.34
N ALA A 623 11.78 -29.92 12.44
CA ALA A 623 12.93 -29.98 11.55
C ALA A 623 12.88 -28.86 10.48
N VAL A 624 11.69 -28.59 9.93
CA VAL A 624 11.46 -27.45 9.01
C VAL A 624 11.90 -26.14 9.65
N ILE A 625 11.42 -25.85 10.86
CA ILE A 625 11.77 -24.62 11.58
C ILE A 625 13.26 -24.58 11.91
N GLN A 626 13.87 -25.68 12.37
CA GLN A 626 15.31 -25.74 12.62
C GLN A 626 16.13 -25.43 11.36
N THR A 627 15.82 -26.06 10.22
CA THR A 627 16.47 -25.78 8.93
C THR A 627 16.32 -24.32 8.50
N LEU A 628 15.11 -23.74 8.64
CA LEU A 628 14.88 -22.33 8.31
C LEU A 628 15.61 -21.36 9.27
N VAL A 629 15.74 -21.71 10.56
CA VAL A 629 16.55 -20.95 11.53
C VAL A 629 18.03 -20.99 11.14
N GLN A 630 18.57 -22.17 10.81
CA GLN A 630 19.95 -22.30 10.32
C GLN A 630 20.18 -21.47 9.06
N TRP A 631 19.33 -21.62 8.03
CA TRP A 631 19.43 -20.86 6.78
C TRP A 631 19.34 -19.34 6.95
N ARG A 632 18.66 -18.87 8.00
CA ARG A 632 18.44 -17.45 8.26
C ARG A 632 19.51 -16.81 9.17
N PHE A 633 20.03 -17.55 10.14
CA PHE A 633 20.81 -16.98 11.24
C PHE A 633 22.19 -17.61 11.47
N GLU A 634 22.45 -18.83 10.98
CA GLU A 634 23.75 -19.48 11.18
C GLU A 634 24.78 -18.98 10.16
N THR A 635 25.92 -18.45 10.63
CA THR A 635 27.08 -18.21 9.78
C THR A 635 27.84 -19.53 9.56
N PRO A 636 27.81 -20.15 8.38
CA PRO A 636 28.36 -21.49 8.19
C PRO A 636 29.90 -21.46 8.26
N GLN A 637 30.46 -22.28 9.14
CA GLN A 637 31.91 -22.36 9.38
C GLN A 637 32.64 -23.15 8.27
N ASN A 638 32.08 -24.32 7.89
CA ASN A 638 32.68 -25.26 6.93
C ASN A 638 31.76 -25.60 5.74
N ALA A 639 30.66 -24.86 5.57
CA ALA A 639 29.65 -25.08 4.52
C ALA A 639 29.54 -23.86 3.58
N PRO A 640 29.08 -24.02 2.32
CA PRO A 640 28.90 -22.90 1.41
C PRO A 640 27.82 -21.93 1.92
N ILE A 641 28.19 -20.65 2.05
CA ILE A 641 27.25 -19.57 2.40
C ILE A 641 26.11 -19.55 1.38
N LEU A 642 24.86 -19.58 1.85
CA LEU A 642 23.67 -19.59 1.00
C LEU A 642 23.54 -18.31 0.13
N PRO A 643 22.92 -18.41 -1.07
CA PRO A 643 22.46 -17.25 -1.81
C PRO A 643 21.49 -16.38 -0.99
N THR A 644 21.65 -15.05 -1.08
CA THR A 644 20.86 -14.07 -0.31
C THR A 644 19.33 -14.24 -0.42
N PRO A 645 18.73 -14.58 -1.58
CA PRO A 645 17.28 -14.77 -1.66
C PRO A 645 16.75 -15.90 -0.76
N ILE A 646 17.52 -16.96 -0.51
CA ILE A 646 17.13 -18.04 0.42
C ILE A 646 17.19 -17.53 1.87
N VAL A 647 18.25 -16.81 2.24
CA VAL A 647 18.40 -16.20 3.57
C VAL A 647 17.28 -15.19 3.85
N GLU A 648 16.76 -14.52 2.82
CA GLU A 648 15.59 -13.64 2.91
C GLU A 648 14.28 -14.43 2.99
N GLN A 649 14.06 -15.42 2.12
CA GLN A 649 12.84 -16.25 2.16
C GLN A 649 12.73 -17.11 3.42
N ALA A 650 13.83 -17.60 4.00
CA ALA A 650 13.82 -18.31 5.27
C ALA A 650 13.33 -17.41 6.41
N GLY A 651 13.76 -16.14 6.43
CA GLY A 651 13.26 -15.14 7.38
C GLY A 651 11.78 -14.82 7.17
N ILE A 652 11.33 -14.74 5.91
CA ILE A 652 9.92 -14.54 5.56
C ILE A 652 9.08 -15.76 5.95
N ALA A 653 9.58 -16.97 5.72
CA ALA A 653 8.94 -18.22 6.09
C ALA A 653 8.75 -18.31 7.61
N LEU A 654 9.81 -18.14 8.41
CA LEU A 654 9.73 -18.11 9.87
C LEU A 654 8.74 -17.05 10.38
N SER A 655 8.74 -15.84 9.79
CA SER A 655 7.79 -14.78 10.18
C SER A 655 6.33 -15.05 9.76
N ARG A 656 6.09 -16.16 9.03
CA ARG A 656 4.78 -16.67 8.60
C ARG A 656 4.59 -18.13 9.00
N SER A 657 5.40 -18.66 9.93
CA SER A 657 5.27 -19.98 10.51
C SER A 657 4.44 -19.91 11.80
N ASP A 658 4.05 -21.06 12.36
CA ASP A 658 3.52 -21.09 13.72
C ASP A 658 4.56 -20.54 14.73
N ARG A 659 4.05 -19.72 15.67
CA ARG A 659 4.82 -19.06 16.72
C ARG A 659 5.25 -20.04 17.83
N GLN A 660 4.43 -21.05 18.15
CA GLN A 660 4.73 -22.02 19.22
C GLN A 660 5.90 -22.95 18.87
N LEU A 661 6.13 -23.19 17.57
CA LEU A 661 7.33 -23.85 17.05
C LEU A 661 8.49 -22.87 16.86
N THR A 662 8.23 -21.69 16.29
CA THR A 662 9.29 -20.74 15.90
C THR A 662 10.01 -20.10 17.09
N VAL A 663 9.28 -19.72 18.15
CA VAL A 663 9.88 -19.05 19.32
C VAL A 663 10.85 -19.98 20.07
N PRO A 664 10.46 -21.20 20.50
CA PRO A 664 11.40 -22.11 21.17
C PRO A 664 12.59 -22.53 20.30
N ALA A 665 12.43 -22.61 18.98
CA ALA A 665 13.55 -22.92 18.08
C ALA A 665 14.57 -21.77 18.00
N LEU A 666 14.10 -20.52 17.91
CA LEU A 666 14.97 -19.34 18.01
C LEU A 666 15.65 -19.24 19.38
N GLU A 667 14.91 -19.50 20.45
CA GLU A 667 15.47 -19.52 21.81
C GLU A 667 16.51 -20.63 21.98
N THR A 668 16.31 -21.81 21.39
CA THR A 668 17.29 -22.92 21.43
C THR A 668 18.55 -22.56 20.64
N PHE A 669 18.39 -21.95 19.45
CA PHE A 669 19.53 -21.46 18.66
C PHE A 669 20.36 -20.42 19.42
N LEU A 670 19.72 -19.53 20.19
CA LEU A 670 20.41 -18.52 21.01
C LEU A 670 21.23 -19.11 22.16
N ASP A 671 20.89 -20.28 22.70
CA ASP A 671 21.72 -20.99 23.68
C ASP A 671 22.94 -21.66 23.03
N GLN A 672 22.79 -22.11 21.78
CA GLN A 672 23.76 -22.95 21.08
C GLN A 672 24.79 -22.16 20.27
N THR A 673 24.42 -21.00 19.71
CA THR A 673 25.35 -20.21 18.88
C THR A 673 26.25 -19.31 19.72
N GLU A 674 27.57 -19.48 19.59
CA GLU A 674 28.57 -18.62 20.24
C GLU A 674 28.85 -17.32 19.45
N ASN A 675 28.47 -17.27 18.17
CA ASN A 675 28.81 -16.19 17.25
C ASN A 675 28.03 -14.89 17.60
N PRO A 676 28.70 -13.78 17.97
CA PRO A 676 28.02 -12.54 18.36
C PRO A 676 27.11 -11.93 17.29
N PHE A 677 27.41 -12.14 16.00
CA PHE A 677 26.58 -11.64 14.90
C PHE A 677 25.28 -12.45 14.76
N ASP A 678 25.38 -13.77 14.86
CA ASP A 678 24.25 -14.69 14.78
C ASP A 678 23.35 -14.51 16.01
N GLN A 679 23.95 -14.38 17.22
CA GLN A 679 23.26 -14.00 18.46
C GLN A 679 22.48 -12.68 18.29
N TRP A 680 23.11 -11.64 17.74
CA TRP A 680 22.44 -10.34 17.50
C TRP A 680 21.27 -10.46 16.52
N LEU A 681 21.49 -11.12 15.38
CA LEU A 681 20.49 -11.20 14.32
C LEU A 681 19.27 -12.06 14.73
N ALA A 682 19.50 -13.18 15.42
CA ALA A 682 18.45 -14.04 15.94
C ALA A 682 17.67 -13.37 17.07
N ALA A 683 18.36 -12.77 18.07
CA ALA A 683 17.70 -12.05 19.16
C ALA A 683 16.90 -10.84 18.66
N HIS A 684 17.45 -10.06 17.71
CA HIS A 684 16.71 -8.96 17.13
C HIS A 684 15.47 -9.42 16.35
N SER A 685 15.56 -10.56 15.63
CA SER A 685 14.39 -11.09 14.93
C SER A 685 13.34 -11.64 15.90
N LEU A 686 13.76 -12.41 16.91
CA LEU A 686 12.90 -12.97 17.96
C LEU A 686 12.09 -11.86 18.64
N GLY A 687 12.76 -10.91 19.29
CA GLY A 687 12.10 -9.85 20.07
C GLY A 687 11.29 -8.84 19.23
N LYS A 688 11.54 -8.74 17.92
CA LYS A 688 10.82 -7.78 17.05
C LYS A 688 9.68 -8.42 16.25
N ASN A 689 9.90 -9.61 15.70
CA ASN A 689 9.03 -10.20 14.67
C ASN A 689 8.19 -11.38 15.17
N HIS A 690 8.65 -12.07 16.23
CA HIS A 690 8.04 -13.35 16.68
C HIS A 690 7.46 -13.27 18.09
N ASP A 691 8.14 -12.56 18.99
CA ASP A 691 7.76 -12.48 20.40
C ASP A 691 8.19 -11.14 21.03
N PRO A 692 7.37 -10.07 20.91
CA PRO A 692 7.61 -8.80 21.59
C PRO A 692 7.76 -8.99 23.11
N ALA A 693 8.70 -8.26 23.72
CA ALA A 693 9.11 -8.44 25.12
C ALA A 693 9.69 -9.83 25.49
N ASN A 694 10.16 -10.63 24.51
CA ASN A 694 10.87 -11.88 24.81
C ASN A 694 12.12 -11.63 25.66
N LYS A 695 12.10 -12.15 26.89
CA LYS A 695 13.17 -11.95 27.90
C LYS A 695 14.53 -12.50 27.45
N LYS A 696 14.55 -13.57 26.64
CA LYS A 696 15.79 -14.19 26.17
C LYS A 696 16.46 -13.37 25.07
N ALA A 697 15.67 -12.80 24.15
CA ALA A 697 16.13 -11.84 23.16
C ALA A 697 16.71 -10.58 23.83
N ILE A 698 16.00 -10.01 24.81
CA ILE A 698 16.44 -8.85 25.61
C ILE A 698 17.78 -9.16 26.29
N ALA A 699 17.84 -10.19 27.14
CA ALA A 699 19.05 -10.55 27.89
C ALA A 699 20.24 -10.91 26.98
N THR A 700 20.00 -11.49 25.80
CA THR A 700 21.06 -11.74 24.81
C THR A 700 21.62 -10.44 24.24
N LEU A 701 20.76 -9.48 23.88
CA LEU A 701 21.19 -8.18 23.36
C LEU A 701 21.92 -7.35 24.42
N GLU A 702 21.52 -7.42 25.69
CA GLU A 702 22.23 -6.80 26.81
C GLU A 702 23.61 -7.45 27.04
N LYS A 703 23.68 -8.78 27.09
CA LYS A 703 24.93 -9.55 27.20
C LYS A 703 25.89 -9.26 26.03
N LEU A 704 25.38 -8.95 24.84
CA LEU A 704 26.17 -8.50 23.70
C LEU A 704 26.65 -7.05 23.86
N LEU A 705 25.81 -6.15 24.36
CA LEU A 705 26.12 -4.73 24.56
C LEU A 705 27.21 -4.52 25.63
N GLN A 706 27.27 -5.42 26.62
CA GLN A 706 28.30 -5.47 27.66
C GLN A 706 29.68 -5.98 27.18
N LYS A 707 29.78 -6.62 26.01
CA LYS A 707 31.07 -7.07 25.46
C LYS A 707 31.93 -5.86 25.05
N ASP A 708 33.25 -6.05 25.02
CA ASP A 708 34.11 -5.08 24.34
C ASP A 708 34.05 -5.31 22.83
N ILE A 709 33.37 -4.39 22.13
CA ILE A 709 33.04 -4.44 20.71
C ILE A 709 32.96 -3.00 20.18
N ASP A 710 33.16 -2.86 18.86
CA ASP A 710 33.13 -1.58 18.16
C ASP A 710 31.86 -0.75 18.42
N VAL A 711 32.04 0.57 18.49
CA VAL A 711 31.00 1.53 18.88
C VAL A 711 29.85 1.60 17.86
N SER A 712 30.12 1.36 16.57
CA SER A 712 29.08 1.23 15.55
C SER A 712 28.21 -0.01 15.80
N VAL A 713 28.81 -1.11 16.26
CA VAL A 713 28.08 -2.32 16.68
C VAL A 713 27.28 -2.06 17.96
N LYS A 714 27.84 -1.36 18.96
CA LYS A 714 27.09 -0.93 20.17
C LYS A 714 25.89 -0.04 19.82
N LEU A 715 26.02 0.89 18.87
CA LEU A 715 24.88 1.69 18.38
C LEU A 715 23.81 0.86 17.64
N ASN A 716 24.21 -0.19 16.90
CA ASN A 716 23.26 -1.10 16.26
C ASN A 716 22.54 -1.99 17.27
N LEU A 717 23.24 -2.48 18.31
CA LEU A 717 22.62 -3.19 19.44
C LEU A 717 21.65 -2.29 20.22
N CYS A 718 22.02 -1.05 20.53
CA CYS A 718 21.12 -0.06 21.14
C CYS A 718 19.87 0.19 20.28
N ARG A 719 20.02 0.26 18.95
CA ARG A 719 18.87 0.36 18.02
C ARG A 719 18.01 -0.90 18.03
N SER A 720 18.61 -2.09 18.03
CA SER A 720 17.87 -3.36 18.03
C SER A 720 17.10 -3.58 19.33
N LEU A 721 17.73 -3.32 20.48
CA LEU A 721 17.13 -3.51 21.80
C LEU A 721 16.11 -2.41 22.12
N GLY A 722 16.41 -1.14 21.83
CA GLY A 722 15.43 -0.04 22.00
C GLY A 722 14.21 -0.10 21.04
N LEU A 723 14.21 -0.99 20.05
CA LEU A 723 13.03 -1.32 19.24
C LEU A 723 12.20 -2.50 19.79
N ILE A 724 12.70 -3.20 20.81
CA ILE A 724 12.08 -4.37 21.45
C ILE A 724 11.61 -3.99 22.86
N GLU A 725 12.43 -3.25 23.59
CA GLU A 725 12.15 -2.73 24.93
C GLU A 725 12.63 -1.26 25.00
N PRO A 726 11.77 -0.27 24.69
CA PRO A 726 12.17 1.13 24.61
C PRO A 726 12.70 1.73 25.92
N ASN A 727 12.29 1.17 27.05
CA ASN A 727 12.67 1.62 28.39
C ASN A 727 13.90 0.88 28.98
N ASN A 728 14.59 0.05 28.18
CA ASN A 728 15.71 -0.77 28.67
C ASN A 728 16.85 0.08 29.27
N GLU A 729 17.14 -0.13 30.56
CA GLU A 729 18.16 0.64 31.28
C GLU A 729 19.56 0.48 30.67
N THR A 730 19.94 -0.73 30.24
CA THR A 730 21.26 -1.01 29.66
C THR A 730 21.50 -0.18 28.38
N VAL A 731 20.47 0.01 27.54
CA VAL A 731 20.51 0.90 26.37
C VAL A 731 20.65 2.37 26.79
N LEU A 732 19.82 2.84 27.73
CA LEU A 732 19.82 4.23 28.18
C LEU A 732 21.16 4.61 28.83
N GLN A 733 21.73 3.74 29.66
CA GLN A 733 23.04 3.88 30.27
C GLN A 733 24.16 3.88 29.20
N THR A 734 24.12 2.95 28.23
CA THR A 734 25.15 2.87 27.17
C THR A 734 25.14 4.10 26.27
N LEU A 735 23.97 4.57 25.83
CA LEU A 735 23.85 5.79 25.03
C LEU A 735 24.29 7.03 25.84
N THR A 736 23.95 7.10 27.13
CA THR A 736 24.39 8.15 28.05
C THR A 736 25.91 8.14 28.28
N HIS A 737 26.55 6.96 28.27
CA HIS A 737 28.00 6.83 28.34
C HIS A 737 28.66 7.34 27.04
N LEU A 738 28.21 6.86 25.88
CA LEU A 738 28.75 7.29 24.58
C LEU A 738 28.66 8.81 24.37
N LEU A 739 27.57 9.46 24.81
CA LEU A 739 27.42 10.92 24.75
C LEU A 739 28.41 11.71 25.64
N LYS A 740 29.10 11.03 26.57
CA LYS A 740 30.10 11.62 27.47
C LYS A 740 31.55 11.28 27.07
N THR A 741 31.79 10.11 26.49
CA THR A 741 33.15 9.61 26.21
C THR A 741 33.56 9.70 24.74
N GLU A 742 32.62 9.68 23.79
CA GLU A 742 32.94 9.74 22.37
C GLU A 742 33.28 11.14 21.88
N SER A 743 34.16 11.21 20.88
CA SER A 743 34.54 12.46 20.19
C SER A 743 34.01 12.52 18.75
N ASN A 744 33.61 11.39 18.17
CA ASN A 744 33.16 11.32 16.78
C ASN A 744 31.74 11.88 16.61
N ILE A 745 31.61 12.96 15.85
CA ILE A 745 30.34 13.69 15.65
C ILE A 745 29.22 12.81 15.07
N SER A 746 29.55 11.86 14.17
CA SER A 746 28.56 10.94 13.60
C SER A 746 28.04 9.94 14.65
N ILE A 747 28.93 9.47 15.52
CA ILE A 747 28.59 8.57 16.64
C ILE A 747 27.74 9.34 17.67
N LEU A 748 28.15 10.55 18.05
CA LEU A 748 27.42 11.40 18.99
C LEU A 748 26.01 11.79 18.47
N ARG A 749 25.86 12.20 17.20
CA ARG A 749 24.52 12.44 16.59
C ARG A 749 23.66 11.18 16.66
N LYS A 750 24.21 10.02 16.30
CA LYS A 750 23.48 8.74 16.33
C LYS A 750 23.09 8.36 17.76
N ALA A 751 23.97 8.54 18.75
CA ALA A 751 23.66 8.28 20.14
C ALA A 751 22.54 9.20 20.66
N ALA A 752 22.60 10.50 20.35
CA ALA A 752 21.58 11.47 20.74
C ALA A 752 20.23 11.20 20.05
N LEU A 753 20.22 10.88 18.75
CA LEU A 753 19.02 10.50 18.00
C LEU A 753 18.37 9.22 18.58
N ARG A 754 19.17 8.22 18.97
CA ARG A 754 18.62 7.00 19.58
C ARG A 754 18.06 7.29 20.97
N LEU A 755 18.83 7.98 21.83
CA LEU A 755 18.40 8.30 23.18
C LEU A 755 17.15 9.19 23.19
N GLY A 756 17.10 10.22 22.35
CA GLY A 756 15.96 11.12 22.22
C GLY A 756 14.71 10.49 21.59
N ARG A 757 14.85 9.40 20.81
CA ARG A 757 13.70 8.62 20.31
C ARG A 757 13.15 7.62 21.32
N LEU A 758 13.90 7.29 22.37
CA LEU A 758 13.43 6.52 23.53
C LEU A 758 12.88 7.45 24.62
N GLN A 759 13.53 8.60 24.82
CA GLN A 759 13.18 9.62 25.80
C GLN A 759 13.15 11.00 25.13
N PRO A 760 12.00 11.44 24.60
CA PRO A 760 11.84 12.79 24.06
C PRO A 760 12.24 13.87 25.08
N ASN A 761 12.87 14.94 24.58
CA ASN A 761 13.47 16.04 25.35
C ASN A 761 14.59 15.62 26.34
N HIS A 762 15.18 14.43 26.24
CA HIS A 762 16.23 13.99 27.17
C HIS A 762 17.40 15.00 27.25
N PRO A 763 17.67 15.64 28.42
CA PRO A 763 18.54 16.81 28.50
C PRO A 763 19.95 16.62 27.94
N LEU A 764 20.59 15.47 28.21
CA LEU A 764 21.94 15.21 27.69
C LEU A 764 21.97 15.00 26.16
N ALA A 765 20.89 14.49 25.57
CA ALA A 765 20.82 14.33 24.12
C ALA A 765 20.68 15.69 23.45
N VAL A 766 19.78 16.53 23.96
CA VAL A 766 19.56 17.92 23.53
C VAL A 766 20.86 18.74 23.68
N GLN A 767 21.45 18.80 24.88
CA GLN A 767 22.71 19.51 25.16
C GLN A 767 23.91 19.00 24.36
N THR A 768 23.89 17.75 23.89
CA THR A 768 24.95 17.25 23.02
C THR A 768 24.72 17.69 21.58
N LEU A 769 23.49 17.70 21.10
CA LEU A 769 23.14 18.23 19.78
C LEU A 769 23.34 19.75 19.72
N GLU A 770 22.98 20.52 20.74
CA GLU A 770 23.26 21.95 20.86
C GLU A 770 24.78 22.22 20.78
N ARG A 771 25.58 21.53 21.60
CA ARG A 771 27.06 21.64 21.59
C ARG A 771 27.69 21.16 20.27
N LEU A 772 27.06 20.22 19.57
CA LEU A 772 27.46 19.82 18.23
C LEU A 772 27.05 20.86 17.19
N LEU A 773 25.92 21.56 17.37
CA LEU A 773 25.44 22.65 16.51
C LEU A 773 26.30 23.90 16.66
N GLU A 774 26.75 24.24 17.87
CA GLU A 774 27.76 25.28 18.12
C GLU A 774 29.08 24.97 17.38
N LYS A 775 29.49 23.70 17.36
CA LYS A 775 30.74 23.23 16.74
C LYS A 775 30.59 22.83 15.27
N ALA A 776 29.38 22.82 14.71
CA ALA A 776 29.11 22.42 13.34
C ALA A 776 29.37 23.60 12.38
N THR A 777 30.55 23.58 11.77
CA THR A 777 30.96 24.51 10.71
C THR A 777 30.32 24.21 9.36
N ASP A 778 29.88 22.98 9.13
CA ASP A 778 29.28 22.50 7.90
C ASP A 778 27.75 22.53 7.97
N THR A 779 27.11 23.22 7.01
CA THR A 779 25.65 23.36 6.90
C THR A 779 24.91 22.03 6.80
N HIS A 780 25.51 20.99 6.20
CA HIS A 780 24.95 19.63 6.21
C HIS A 780 24.91 19.07 7.63
N GLN A 781 26.04 19.09 8.34
CA GLN A 781 26.11 18.65 9.72
C GLN A 781 25.16 19.45 10.62
N ARG A 782 25.02 20.77 10.42
CA ARG A 782 24.05 21.62 11.12
C ARG A 782 22.62 21.18 10.87
N GLY A 783 22.23 20.98 9.61
CA GLY A 783 20.89 20.51 9.24
C GLY A 783 20.55 19.16 9.86
N ASN A 784 21.41 18.15 9.65
CA ASN A 784 21.29 16.84 10.29
C ASN A 784 21.12 16.92 11.83
N ILE A 785 21.76 17.87 12.50
CA ILE A 785 21.62 18.10 13.94
C ILE A 785 20.29 18.79 14.28
N LEU A 786 19.85 19.76 13.48
CA LEU A 786 18.56 20.44 13.63
C LEU A 786 17.36 19.52 13.34
N ASP A 787 17.40 18.70 12.28
CA ASP A 787 16.39 17.67 12.04
C ASP A 787 16.41 16.60 13.14
N THR A 788 17.58 16.25 13.67
CA THR A 788 17.66 15.37 14.86
C THR A 788 17.03 16.03 16.09
N LEU A 789 17.27 17.33 16.33
CA LEU A 789 16.65 18.10 17.42
C LEU A 789 15.13 18.19 17.24
N ALA A 790 14.63 18.53 16.05
CA ALA A 790 13.20 18.62 15.78
C ALA A 790 12.47 17.28 15.99
N LEU A 791 13.12 16.15 15.68
CA LEU A 791 12.58 14.80 15.91
C LEU A 791 12.53 14.37 17.38
N ILE A 792 13.35 14.95 18.28
CA ILE A 792 13.43 14.52 19.69
C ILE A 792 13.02 15.59 20.70
N ALA A 793 13.07 16.86 20.33
CA ALA A 793 12.84 18.03 21.17
C ALA A 793 12.29 19.21 20.34
N PRO A 794 11.06 19.10 19.80
CA PRO A 794 10.49 20.10 18.88
C PRO A 794 10.21 21.48 19.52
N GLN A 795 10.21 21.57 20.85
CA GLN A 795 10.09 22.83 21.62
C GLN A 795 11.45 23.41 22.03
N ASN A 796 12.56 22.90 21.50
CA ASN A 796 13.87 23.53 21.72
C ASN A 796 13.95 24.87 20.97
N THR A 797 14.50 25.91 21.60
CA THR A 797 14.54 27.26 21.02
C THR A 797 15.29 27.34 19.68
N ALA A 798 16.28 26.46 19.45
CA ALA A 798 16.94 26.37 18.14
C ALA A 798 16.03 25.81 17.03
N VAL A 799 15.01 25.02 17.39
CA VAL A 799 13.96 24.54 16.48
C VAL A 799 12.84 25.58 16.33
N GLU A 800 12.45 26.27 17.41
CA GLU A 800 11.41 27.32 17.35
C GLU A 800 11.81 28.50 16.44
N THR A 801 13.10 28.84 16.38
CA THR A 801 13.63 29.83 15.42
C THR A 801 13.64 29.36 13.96
N HIS A 802 13.22 28.11 13.67
CA HIS A 802 13.48 27.42 12.41
C HIS A 802 12.21 26.81 11.78
N VAL A 803 11.30 27.68 11.33
CA VAL A 803 10.01 27.29 10.71
C VAL A 803 10.21 26.44 9.44
N LYS A 804 9.66 25.21 9.42
CA LYS A 804 9.42 24.41 8.19
C LYS A 804 7.92 24.48 7.82
N PRO A 805 7.51 25.21 6.77
CA PRO A 805 6.13 25.24 6.31
C PRO A 805 5.60 23.88 5.84
N THR A 806 4.38 23.55 6.26
CA THR A 806 3.77 22.23 6.06
C THR A 806 2.99 22.16 4.75
N ILE A 807 3.49 21.39 3.76
CA ILE A 807 2.66 20.94 2.64
C ILE A 807 2.19 19.50 2.85
N THR A 808 0.88 19.35 2.90
CA THR A 808 0.17 18.07 3.03
C THR A 808 0.43 17.13 1.84
N LYS A 809 0.36 15.82 2.09
CA LYS A 809 0.83 14.77 1.17
C LYS A 809 -0.18 14.47 0.03
N ALA A 810 -0.47 15.48 -0.78
CA ALA A 810 -1.06 15.34 -2.10
C ALA A 810 -0.14 14.46 -2.98
N LYS A 811 -0.50 13.17 -3.11
CA LYS A 811 0.16 12.27 -4.05
C LYS A 811 -0.02 12.80 -5.48
N SER A 812 0.86 12.40 -6.38
CA SER A 812 0.71 12.72 -7.81
C SER A 812 1.26 11.58 -8.66
N PRO A 813 0.61 11.20 -9.78
CA PRO A 813 0.72 9.83 -10.30
C PRO A 813 2.08 9.47 -10.91
N ARG A 814 2.25 8.15 -11.18
CA ARG A 814 3.39 7.58 -11.94
C ARG A 814 3.63 8.37 -13.23
N ALA A 815 4.65 9.23 -13.23
CA ALA A 815 4.80 10.21 -14.30
C ALA A 815 5.00 9.60 -15.70
N LYS A 816 4.21 10.12 -16.65
CA LYS A 816 4.36 9.97 -18.11
C LYS A 816 5.69 10.61 -18.60
N SER A 817 6.23 10.08 -19.70
CA SER A 817 7.68 10.08 -19.96
C SER A 817 8.23 11.28 -20.80
N ARG A 818 9.49 11.73 -20.58
CA ARG A 818 10.02 13.05 -21.02
C ARG A 818 11.57 13.11 -21.29
N LYS A 819 12.06 12.73 -22.50
CA LYS A 819 13.43 12.18 -22.80
C LYS A 819 14.63 12.94 -22.22
N ILE A 820 15.64 12.16 -21.79
CA ILE A 820 16.95 11.84 -22.43
C ILE A 820 17.43 12.83 -23.58
N LYS A 821 18.65 12.74 -24.17
CA LYS A 821 19.22 13.58 -25.29
C LYS A 821 19.94 12.71 -26.35
N GLN A 822 19.54 12.70 -27.62
CA GLN A 822 20.00 11.76 -28.65
C GLN A 822 21.46 11.98 -29.04
N LYS A 823 22.34 11.11 -28.54
CA LYS A 823 23.65 10.90 -29.15
C LYS A 823 23.38 10.43 -30.58
N SER A 824 24.02 11.08 -31.53
CA SER A 824 23.90 10.71 -32.93
C SER A 824 24.37 9.26 -33.11
N PRO A 825 23.88 8.54 -34.14
CA PRO A 825 24.38 7.21 -34.46
C PRO A 825 25.90 7.15 -34.58
N LYS A 826 26.54 8.23 -35.07
CA LYS A 826 27.99 8.38 -35.15
C LYS A 826 28.70 8.43 -33.78
N GLU A 827 28.12 9.11 -32.79
CA GLU A 827 28.69 9.18 -31.43
C GLU A 827 28.52 7.85 -30.68
N LEU A 828 27.41 7.14 -30.89
CA LEU A 828 27.20 5.79 -30.36
C LEU A 828 28.17 4.80 -31.01
N GLN A 829 28.26 4.80 -32.34
CA GLN A 829 29.20 3.98 -33.10
C GLN A 829 30.65 4.22 -32.68
N PHE A 830 31.10 5.49 -32.62
CA PHE A 830 32.47 5.81 -32.20
C PHE A 830 32.77 5.40 -30.76
N ALA A 831 31.79 5.51 -29.85
CA ALA A 831 31.94 5.00 -28.48
C ALA A 831 32.06 3.47 -28.45
N THR A 832 31.22 2.76 -29.21
CA THR A 832 31.27 1.31 -29.39
C THR A 832 32.62 0.87 -29.97
N GLU A 833 33.06 1.42 -31.11
CA GLU A 833 34.38 1.13 -31.69
C GLU A 833 35.53 1.39 -30.72
N THR A 834 35.47 2.50 -29.96
CA THR A 834 36.49 2.84 -28.95
C THR A 834 36.50 1.86 -27.76
N ILE A 835 35.37 1.24 -27.44
CA ILE A 835 35.28 0.21 -26.39
C ILE A 835 35.76 -1.14 -26.92
N LEU A 836 35.40 -1.50 -28.16
CA LEU A 836 35.84 -2.74 -28.81
C LEU A 836 37.38 -2.78 -28.96
N ARG A 837 38.00 -1.70 -29.46
CA ARG A 837 39.48 -1.58 -29.51
C ARG A 837 40.16 -1.64 -28.14
N LYS A 838 39.42 -1.41 -27.05
CA LYS A 838 39.92 -1.58 -25.67
C LYS A 838 39.66 -2.98 -25.10
N LEU A 839 38.77 -3.76 -25.70
CA LEU A 839 38.49 -5.17 -25.37
C LEU A 839 39.41 -6.15 -26.14
N GLU A 840 40.11 -5.67 -27.18
CA GLU A 840 41.21 -6.35 -27.89
C GLU A 840 42.49 -6.48 -27.05
N ALA A 841 42.70 -5.58 -26.08
CA ALA A 841 43.84 -5.63 -25.17
C ALA A 841 43.65 -6.66 -24.06
N ASP A 842 44.74 -7.32 -23.64
CA ASP A 842 44.71 -8.15 -22.43
C ASP A 842 44.41 -7.28 -21.21
N LEU A 843 43.30 -7.59 -20.54
CA LEU A 843 42.74 -6.80 -19.46
C LEU A 843 42.26 -7.71 -18.32
N PRO A 844 42.74 -7.48 -17.08
CA PRO A 844 42.23 -8.17 -15.90
C PRO A 844 40.70 -8.11 -15.83
N LEU A 845 40.05 -9.26 -15.64
CA LEU A 845 38.60 -9.49 -15.77
C LEU A 845 37.70 -8.31 -15.33
N HIS A 846 37.94 -7.73 -14.15
CA HIS A 846 37.15 -6.61 -13.64
C HIS A 846 37.17 -5.35 -14.55
N LYS A 847 38.26 -5.09 -15.27
CA LYS A 847 38.37 -4.03 -16.30
C LYS A 847 37.64 -4.43 -17.58
N ARG A 848 37.81 -5.67 -18.05
CA ARG A 848 37.09 -6.23 -19.21
C ARG A 848 35.56 -6.14 -19.02
N ILE A 849 35.06 -6.65 -17.88
CA ILE A 849 33.65 -6.52 -17.49
C ILE A 849 33.21 -5.06 -17.38
N SER A 850 34.01 -4.16 -16.80
CA SER A 850 33.67 -2.73 -16.76
C SER A 850 33.56 -2.08 -18.15
N LEU A 851 34.27 -2.59 -19.15
CA LEU A 851 34.12 -2.18 -20.56
C LEU A 851 32.89 -2.83 -21.21
N ILE A 852 32.58 -4.09 -20.94
CA ILE A 852 31.35 -4.76 -21.43
C ILE A 852 30.09 -4.08 -20.89
N VAL A 853 30.05 -3.75 -19.60
CA VAL A 853 28.95 -3.00 -18.97
C VAL A 853 28.86 -1.56 -19.50
N LYS A 854 29.96 -0.98 -20.01
CA LYS A 854 29.89 0.28 -20.77
C LYS A 854 29.32 0.04 -22.17
N LEU A 855 29.78 -0.99 -22.87
CA LEU A 855 29.31 -1.33 -24.22
C LEU A 855 27.79 -1.52 -24.26
N SER A 856 27.21 -2.22 -23.29
CA SER A 856 25.75 -2.39 -23.18
C SER A 856 24.95 -1.10 -22.94
N ASN A 857 25.60 -0.01 -22.53
CA ASN A 857 24.98 1.32 -22.43
C ASN A 857 25.08 2.15 -23.73
N TYR A 858 25.79 1.66 -24.75
CA TYR A 858 25.95 2.29 -26.07
C TYR A 858 25.31 1.48 -27.19
N ASP A 859 25.51 0.16 -27.16
CA ASP A 859 25.00 -0.81 -28.14
C ASP A 859 24.51 -2.09 -27.41
N PRO A 860 23.31 -2.04 -26.78
CA PRO A 860 22.76 -3.16 -26.01
C PRO A 860 22.72 -4.52 -26.74
N PRO A 861 22.38 -4.63 -28.05
CA PRO A 861 22.33 -5.91 -28.75
C PRO A 861 23.71 -6.42 -29.22
N HIS A 862 24.82 -5.75 -28.91
CA HIS A 862 26.13 -6.15 -29.42
C HIS A 862 26.53 -7.58 -28.96
N PRO A 863 26.81 -8.52 -29.88
CA PRO A 863 26.84 -9.96 -29.58
C PRO A 863 27.94 -10.38 -28.58
N ILE A 864 28.99 -9.58 -28.40
CA ILE A 864 30.05 -9.86 -27.40
C ILE A 864 29.57 -9.72 -25.94
N ILE A 865 28.49 -8.98 -25.66
CA ILE A 865 28.11 -8.56 -24.30
C ILE A 865 27.71 -9.76 -23.46
N ILE A 866 26.63 -10.45 -23.86
CA ILE A 866 26.02 -11.52 -23.05
C ILE A 866 27.00 -12.69 -22.84
N PRO A 867 27.73 -13.19 -23.86
CA PRO A 867 28.79 -14.19 -23.66
C PRO A 867 29.89 -13.74 -22.71
N SER A 868 30.37 -12.49 -22.77
CA SER A 868 31.42 -11.99 -21.85
C SER A 868 30.91 -11.83 -20.41
N LEU A 869 29.62 -11.57 -20.22
CA LEU A 869 28.98 -11.52 -18.90
C LEU A 869 28.78 -12.93 -18.33
N ILE A 870 28.34 -13.89 -19.15
CA ILE A 870 28.23 -15.31 -18.82
C ILE A 870 29.61 -15.89 -18.44
N GLU A 871 30.64 -15.70 -19.27
CA GLU A 871 32.04 -16.02 -18.95
C GLU A 871 32.44 -15.40 -17.61
N GLY A 872 32.13 -14.12 -17.41
CA GLY A 872 32.39 -13.39 -16.17
C GLY A 872 31.82 -14.06 -14.91
N LEU A 873 30.63 -14.67 -14.98
CA LEU A 873 30.04 -15.41 -13.85
C LEU A 873 30.81 -16.69 -13.51
N ALA A 874 31.34 -17.39 -14.53
CA ALA A 874 32.08 -18.63 -14.35
C ALA A 874 33.43 -18.44 -13.64
N ILE A 875 34.09 -17.28 -13.80
CA ILE A 875 35.46 -17.06 -13.29
C ILE A 875 35.62 -15.90 -12.28
N ALA A 876 34.65 -14.99 -12.13
CA ALA A 876 34.82 -13.85 -11.22
C ALA A 876 34.71 -14.25 -9.72
N ARG A 877 35.73 -13.85 -8.94
CA ARG A 877 35.72 -13.98 -7.47
C ARG A 877 35.36 -12.69 -6.72
N ARG A 878 35.38 -11.53 -7.38
CA ARG A 878 35.14 -10.22 -6.76
C ARG A 878 33.65 -9.88 -6.68
N LYS A 879 33.10 -9.72 -5.47
CA LYS A 879 31.68 -9.36 -5.21
C LYS A 879 31.20 -8.15 -6.03
N ALA A 880 32.02 -7.11 -6.16
CA ALA A 880 31.68 -5.91 -6.95
C ALA A 880 31.59 -6.19 -8.47
N THR A 881 32.44 -7.07 -9.01
CA THR A 881 32.40 -7.46 -10.43
C THR A 881 31.19 -8.34 -10.71
N LEU A 882 30.90 -9.30 -9.84
CA LEU A 882 29.69 -10.14 -9.93
C LEU A 882 28.41 -9.33 -9.80
N LYS A 883 28.36 -8.35 -8.89
CA LYS A 883 27.24 -7.42 -8.75
C LYS A 883 26.96 -6.70 -10.08
N LEU A 884 27.98 -6.10 -10.70
CA LEU A 884 27.86 -5.42 -12.00
C LEU A 884 27.38 -6.37 -13.12
N ILE A 885 27.83 -7.63 -13.12
CA ILE A 885 27.39 -8.60 -14.13
C ILE A 885 25.91 -8.92 -13.95
N VAL A 886 25.48 -9.25 -12.73
CA VAL A 886 24.07 -9.55 -12.41
C VAL A 886 23.19 -8.36 -12.78
N GLU A 887 23.51 -7.16 -12.31
CA GLU A 887 22.73 -5.95 -12.60
C GLU A 887 22.68 -5.62 -14.10
N THR A 888 23.69 -6.03 -14.88
CA THR A 888 23.69 -5.79 -16.33
C THR A 888 22.88 -6.84 -17.09
N LEU A 889 22.96 -8.13 -16.72
CA LEU A 889 22.12 -9.18 -17.34
C LEU A 889 20.64 -8.97 -17.00
N ASP A 890 20.33 -8.68 -15.74
CA ASP A 890 18.98 -8.40 -15.22
C ASP A 890 18.29 -7.23 -15.95
N ASN A 891 19.04 -6.20 -16.38
CA ASN A 891 18.52 -5.06 -17.15
C ASN A 891 18.53 -5.25 -18.69
N LEU A 892 19.19 -6.28 -19.22
CA LEU A 892 19.32 -6.50 -20.67
C LEU A 892 18.46 -7.65 -21.19
N VAL A 893 18.32 -8.72 -20.42
CA VAL A 893 17.75 -9.98 -20.88
C VAL A 893 16.23 -9.90 -20.84
N ALA A 894 15.62 -9.70 -22.01
CA ALA A 894 14.17 -9.81 -22.15
C ALA A 894 13.74 -11.29 -22.01
N THR A 895 12.50 -11.51 -21.55
CA THR A 895 11.94 -12.86 -21.35
C THR A 895 12.02 -13.75 -22.61
N SER A 896 11.99 -13.14 -23.80
CA SER A 896 12.14 -13.82 -25.11
C SER A 896 13.55 -14.31 -25.42
N GLN A 897 14.58 -13.87 -24.69
CA GLN A 897 15.98 -14.28 -24.85
C GLN A 897 16.41 -15.36 -23.83
N LEU A 898 15.57 -15.62 -22.81
CA LEU A 898 15.82 -16.65 -21.81
C LEU A 898 16.06 -18.08 -22.38
N PRO A 899 15.47 -18.50 -23.53
CA PRO A 899 15.79 -19.80 -24.14
C PRO A 899 17.27 -20.00 -24.47
N GLU A 900 17.99 -18.93 -24.84
CA GLU A 900 19.41 -18.97 -25.20
C GLU A 900 20.35 -18.72 -24.00
N ILE A 901 19.82 -18.10 -22.92
CA ILE A 901 20.62 -17.50 -21.84
C ILE A 901 20.46 -18.26 -20.52
N LEU A 902 19.29 -18.83 -20.23
CA LEU A 902 19.08 -19.61 -19.01
C LEU A 902 19.90 -20.92 -19.00
N PRO A 903 19.98 -21.70 -20.10
CA PRO A 903 20.81 -22.92 -20.16
C PRO A 903 22.31 -22.75 -19.81
N PRO A 904 23.07 -21.77 -20.35
CA PRO A 904 24.46 -21.56 -19.93
C PRO A 904 24.59 -20.99 -18.50
N ILE A 905 23.62 -20.24 -18.01
CA ILE A 905 23.59 -19.75 -16.61
C ILE A 905 23.36 -20.92 -15.63
N ARG A 906 22.45 -21.84 -15.97
CA ARG A 906 22.24 -23.13 -15.29
C ARG A 906 23.55 -23.91 -15.22
N ASP A 907 24.27 -24.06 -16.33
CA ASP A 907 25.49 -24.88 -16.37
C ASP A 907 26.61 -24.28 -15.50
N ILE A 908 26.71 -22.96 -15.42
CA ILE A 908 27.64 -22.29 -14.48
C ILE A 908 27.23 -22.49 -13.02
N TYR A 909 25.92 -22.46 -12.72
CA TYR A 909 25.38 -22.74 -11.38
C TYR A 909 25.65 -24.18 -10.93
N LEU A 910 25.36 -25.17 -11.80
CA LEU A 910 25.53 -26.61 -11.51
C LEU A 910 27.00 -27.06 -11.50
N ASN A 911 27.90 -26.37 -12.20
CA ASN A 911 29.30 -26.76 -12.30
C ASN A 911 30.03 -26.58 -10.93
N PRO A 912 30.54 -27.66 -10.30
CA PRO A 912 31.22 -27.58 -9.01
C PRO A 912 32.61 -26.93 -9.08
N LYS A 913 33.13 -26.65 -10.27
CA LYS A 913 34.39 -25.90 -10.47
C LYS A 913 34.18 -24.39 -10.50
N THR A 914 32.94 -23.91 -10.64
CA THR A 914 32.60 -22.49 -10.57
C THR A 914 32.88 -21.97 -9.15
N PRO A 915 33.54 -20.81 -8.94
CA PRO A 915 33.70 -20.23 -7.61
C PRO A 915 32.34 -19.98 -6.94
N ALA A 916 32.18 -20.33 -5.67
CA ALA A 916 30.93 -20.12 -4.91
C ALA A 916 30.35 -18.67 -4.92
N PRO A 917 31.14 -17.59 -5.08
CA PRO A 917 30.59 -16.27 -5.38
C PRO A 917 29.86 -16.18 -6.72
N GLY A 918 30.35 -16.85 -7.77
CA GLY A 918 29.75 -16.94 -9.10
C GLY A 918 28.49 -17.79 -9.12
N GLN A 919 28.51 -18.98 -8.51
CA GLN A 919 27.31 -19.83 -8.35
C GLN A 919 26.14 -19.07 -7.68
N ARG A 920 26.43 -18.31 -6.61
CA ARG A 920 25.44 -17.43 -5.97
C ARG A 920 24.94 -16.27 -6.84
N ALA A 921 25.77 -15.77 -7.74
CA ALA A 921 25.37 -14.74 -8.70
C ALA A 921 24.42 -15.31 -9.78
N CYS A 922 24.71 -16.51 -10.29
CA CYS A 922 23.78 -17.26 -11.15
C CYS A 922 22.46 -17.56 -10.43
N TYR A 923 22.51 -18.06 -9.18
CA TYR A 923 21.30 -18.28 -8.39
C TYR A 923 20.46 -17.01 -8.25
N LYS A 924 21.07 -15.83 -8.06
CA LYS A 924 20.30 -14.57 -7.99
C LYS A 924 19.61 -14.24 -9.32
N LEU A 925 20.26 -14.43 -10.47
CA LEU A 925 19.62 -14.20 -11.78
C LEU A 925 18.44 -15.16 -11.99
N LEU A 926 18.65 -16.45 -11.74
CA LEU A 926 17.60 -17.48 -11.79
C LEU A 926 16.44 -17.12 -10.84
N TRP A 927 16.75 -16.58 -9.65
CA TRP A 927 15.75 -16.13 -8.68
C TRP A 927 14.87 -15.00 -9.21
N GLU A 928 15.46 -13.94 -9.79
CA GLU A 928 14.69 -12.83 -10.37
C GLU A 928 13.85 -13.27 -11.57
N TRP A 929 14.42 -14.03 -12.52
CA TRP A 929 13.68 -14.55 -13.68
C TRP A 929 12.53 -15.49 -13.27
N SER A 930 12.68 -16.24 -12.18
CA SER A 930 11.62 -17.10 -11.61
C SER A 930 10.47 -16.34 -10.91
N LYS A 931 10.42 -15.01 -11.02
CA LYS A 931 9.27 -14.17 -10.63
C LYS A 931 8.40 -13.74 -11.81
N GLU A 932 8.95 -13.76 -13.03
CA GLU A 932 8.25 -13.39 -14.27
C GLU A 932 7.84 -14.60 -15.11
N LEU A 933 8.57 -15.71 -14.95
CA LEU A 933 8.25 -17.02 -15.50
C LEU A 933 7.36 -17.81 -14.54
N ASP A 934 6.28 -18.39 -15.06
CA ASP A 934 5.61 -19.52 -14.41
C ASP A 934 6.53 -20.76 -14.35
N TYR A 935 6.16 -21.70 -13.47
CA TYR A 935 7.00 -22.87 -13.18
C TYR A 935 7.22 -23.76 -14.41
N ASP A 936 6.19 -23.98 -15.23
CA ASP A 936 6.27 -24.83 -16.42
C ASP A 936 7.20 -24.23 -17.49
N LYS A 937 7.15 -22.91 -17.73
CA LYS A 937 8.13 -22.23 -18.59
C LYS A 937 9.54 -22.29 -18.03
N PHE A 938 9.73 -22.03 -16.73
CA PHE A 938 11.07 -22.11 -16.13
C PHE A 938 11.65 -23.53 -16.25
N LEU A 939 10.85 -24.55 -15.94
CA LEU A 939 11.21 -25.97 -16.05
C LEU A 939 11.55 -26.37 -17.49
N HIS A 940 10.76 -25.91 -18.48
CA HIS A 940 11.06 -26.15 -19.89
C HIS A 940 12.39 -25.51 -20.31
N LEU A 941 12.58 -24.22 -19.99
CA LEU A 941 13.82 -23.49 -20.28
C LEU A 941 15.04 -24.14 -19.59
N TRP A 942 14.86 -24.65 -18.37
CA TRP A 942 15.91 -25.35 -17.62
C TRP A 942 16.36 -26.65 -18.30
N HIS A 943 15.47 -27.34 -19.02
CA HIS A 943 15.79 -28.58 -19.73
C HIS A 943 16.17 -28.40 -21.21
N LEU A 944 16.19 -27.16 -21.74
CA LEU A 944 16.75 -26.90 -23.06
C LEU A 944 18.25 -27.24 -23.10
N LYS A 945 18.68 -27.87 -24.20
CA LYS A 945 20.11 -28.08 -24.47
C LYS A 945 20.70 -26.81 -25.11
N ASN A 946 21.97 -26.55 -24.82
CA ASN A 946 22.79 -25.58 -25.56
C ASN A 946 23.06 -26.11 -26.98
#